data_AF-A0A7J6FEC5-F1
#
_entry.id   AF-A0A7J6FEC5-F1
#
_cell.length_a   1.000
_cell.length_b   1.000
_cell.length_c   1.000
_cell.angle_alpha   90.00
_cell.angle_beta   90.00
_cell.angle_gamma   90.00
#
_symmetry.space_group_name_H-M   'P 1'
#
loop_
_entity.id
_entity.type
_entity.pdbx_description
1 polymer ?
#
loop_
_entity_poly.entity_id
_entity_poly.type
_entity_poly.pdbx_seq_one_letter_code
_entity_poly.pdbx_strand_id
1 'polypeptide(L)'
;MTMMTPPPLDQQEDEEMLVPHSDLVEGPQPMEAAQVEPANTVENQTVENQPVEDPPSIKFTWTIENFTRLNVKKHYSDVFVVGDYLSMYLDVADSSTLPYGWSRYAQFSLAVVNQMHNKYSIRKDTQHQFNTRESDWGFTSFMPLSDLYDPSRGYLMNDTCLVEAEVAVRKVLDYWSYDSKKETGYVGLKNQGATCYMNSLLQTLYHIPYFRKAVYHMPTTENDMPSGSIPLALQSLFYKLQYNDSSVATKELTKSFGWDTYDSFMQHDVQELNRVLCEKLEDKMKGTVVEGTIQQLFEGHHMNYIECINVDYKSTRKESFYDLQLDVKGCRDVYASFDKYVEVERLEGDNKYHAEEHGLQDAKKGVLFIDFPPVLQLQLKRFEYDFMRDTMVKINDRYEFPLQLDLDRENGKYLSPDADRSVRNLYTLHSVLVHSGGVHGGHYYAFIRPTLTDQWYKFDDERVTKEDMKRALEEQYGGEEELPQTNPGFNNTPFKFTKYSNAYMLVYIRESDKDKIICNVDEKDIAEHLRVRLKKEQEEKEDKKRYKAQAHLFTIIKVARDEDLSEQIGKDIYFDLVDHDKVRSFRIQKQTPFNQFKEEVAKEFGIPVQFQRFWIWAKRQNHTYRPNRPLTPQEETQSVGQLREVSNKTHNAELKLFLEVELGPDLRPIPPPDKTKEDILLFFKLYDPEKKELRYVGRLFVKSSGKPMEILGKLNQMAGFASDEEIELYEEIKFEPCVMCEHLDKRTSFRLSQIVHFRALERPKEDDFCLELSKIHSYDDVVERVARQIGLDDPSKIRLTAHNCYSQQPKPQPIKYRGVEHLSDMLVHYNQTSDILYYEVLDIPLPELQGLKNLKVAFHHATKDEVVIHNIRLPKQSTVGDVINELKTKVELSRPDAELRLLEVFYHKIYKIPEEEKNLGAHDRLIHVYHFTKDTAQNQMQVQNFGEPFFLVIREGETLAEVKVRIQKKLQVPDDEFSKWKFAFLSLGRPEYLQDSDVVSSRFQRRDVYGAWEQYLGLEHSDNAPKRAYAVNQNRHAYEKPVKIYN
;
A
#
# COMPACT_ATOMS: atom_id res chain seq x y z
N MET A 1 -23.07 -0.34 58.92
CA MET A 1 -23.42 1.04 58.50
C MET A 1 -22.14 1.83 58.62
N THR A 2 -21.48 2.28 57.55
CA THR A 2 -21.95 3.13 56.45
C THR A 2 -21.21 2.76 55.14
N MET A 3 -21.76 3.20 54.00
CA MET A 3 -21.40 2.85 52.62
C MET A 3 -20.00 3.32 52.18
N MET A 4 -19.36 2.56 51.28
CA MET A 4 -18.28 3.02 50.39
C MET A 4 -18.60 2.66 48.94
N THR A 5 -18.60 3.67 48.09
CA THR A 5 -18.67 3.64 46.61
C THR A 5 -17.30 3.30 46.00
N PRO A 6 -17.20 2.48 44.93
CA PRO A 6 -15.96 2.28 44.16
C PRO A 6 -15.78 3.28 42.99
N PRO A 7 -14.58 3.38 42.40
CA PRO A 7 -14.16 4.45 41.47
C PRO A 7 -14.63 4.24 40.00
N PRO A 8 -14.51 5.25 39.11
CA PRO A 8 -14.93 5.16 37.71
C PRO A 8 -13.91 4.39 36.85
N LEU A 9 -14.45 3.62 35.90
CA LEU A 9 -13.75 2.81 34.89
C LEU A 9 -13.15 3.67 33.76
N ASP A 10 -11.99 3.23 33.29
CA ASP A 10 -11.19 3.75 32.19
C ASP A 10 -11.99 3.97 30.89
N GLN A 11 -11.77 5.13 30.26
CA GLN A 11 -12.20 5.43 28.89
C GLN A 11 -11.16 4.89 27.91
N GLN A 12 -11.54 3.89 27.12
CA GLN A 12 -10.75 3.44 25.96
C GLN A 12 -10.84 4.48 24.84
N GLU A 13 -9.67 4.91 24.37
CA GLU A 13 -9.47 5.75 23.20
C GLU A 13 -9.83 4.96 21.92
N ASP A 14 -10.86 5.41 21.19
CA ASP A 14 -11.15 4.97 19.83
C ASP A 14 -10.27 5.78 18.86
N GLU A 15 -9.39 5.11 18.11
CA GLU A 15 -8.51 5.71 17.10
C GLU A 15 -9.31 6.39 15.96
N GLU A 16 -9.04 7.69 15.75
CA GLU A 16 -9.56 8.48 14.63
C GLU A 16 -8.85 8.11 13.32
N MET A 17 -9.58 7.50 12.38
CA MET A 17 -9.16 7.45 10.96
C MET A 17 -9.58 8.74 10.24
N LEU A 18 -8.58 9.43 9.69
CA LEU A 18 -8.64 10.68 8.94
C LEU A 18 -9.57 10.58 7.72
N VAL A 19 -10.50 11.54 7.57
CA VAL A 19 -11.31 11.79 6.37
C VAL A 19 -10.89 13.15 5.80
N PRO A 20 -10.62 13.30 4.49
CA PRO A 20 -10.37 14.61 3.89
C PRO A 20 -11.65 15.46 3.86
N HIS A 21 -11.53 16.74 4.23
CA HIS A 21 -12.61 17.73 4.23
C HIS A 21 -13.08 18.08 2.80
N SER A 22 -14.40 18.24 2.61
CA SER A 22 -15.01 18.84 1.42
C SER A 22 -15.64 20.19 1.77
N ASP A 23 -15.41 21.16 0.88
CA ASP A 23 -15.93 22.52 0.93
C ASP A 23 -17.46 22.55 0.74
N LEU A 24 -18.12 23.39 1.54
CA LEU A 24 -19.55 23.66 1.48
C LEU A 24 -19.86 24.55 0.26
N VAL A 25 -20.69 24.05 -0.65
CA VAL A 25 -21.36 24.88 -1.67
C VAL A 25 -22.79 25.17 -1.20
N GLU A 26 -23.15 26.45 -1.30
CA GLU A 26 -24.42 27.07 -0.90
C GLU A 26 -25.66 26.34 -1.44
N GLY A 27 -26.65 26.14 -0.56
CA GLY A 27 -27.97 25.63 -0.94
C GLY A 27 -28.81 26.71 -1.64
N PRO A 28 -29.69 26.34 -2.60
CA PRO A 28 -30.64 27.29 -3.14
C PRO A 28 -31.83 27.48 -2.19
N GLN A 29 -32.22 28.74 -2.01
CA GLN A 29 -33.42 29.19 -1.30
C GLN A 29 -34.72 28.74 -2.00
N PRO A 30 -35.86 28.69 -1.29
CA PRO A 30 -37.09 28.04 -1.74
C PRO A 30 -37.86 28.93 -2.72
N MET A 31 -38.40 28.33 -3.79
CA MET A 31 -39.36 28.99 -4.68
C MET A 31 -40.71 28.26 -4.67
N GLU A 32 -41.74 29.08 -4.81
CA GLU A 32 -43.14 28.88 -4.46
C GLU A 32 -43.88 27.79 -5.25
N ALA A 33 -44.98 27.36 -4.63
CA ALA A 33 -45.97 26.43 -5.13
C ALA A 33 -46.65 26.92 -6.42
N ALA A 34 -46.82 26.00 -7.38
CA ALA A 34 -47.86 26.11 -8.41
C ALA A 34 -48.41 24.73 -8.81
N GLN A 35 -49.62 24.47 -8.31
CA GLN A 35 -50.78 23.79 -8.90
C GLN A 35 -50.65 22.49 -9.72
N VAL A 36 -51.47 21.53 -9.28
CA VAL A 36 -51.84 20.24 -9.87
C VAL A 36 -53.10 20.42 -10.74
N GLU A 37 -53.15 19.76 -11.91
CA GLU A 37 -54.28 18.99 -12.52
C GLU A 37 -54.14 18.85 -14.07
N PRO A 38 -54.81 17.91 -14.76
CA PRO A 38 -54.86 16.45 -14.52
C PRO A 38 -54.58 15.65 -15.83
N ALA A 39 -54.67 14.32 -15.70
CA ALA A 39 -54.36 13.28 -16.68
C ALA A 39 -55.08 13.37 -18.05
N ASN A 40 -54.38 12.92 -19.10
CA ASN A 40 -54.99 12.37 -20.32
C ASN A 40 -54.24 11.11 -20.78
N THR A 41 -54.99 10.01 -20.85
CA THR A 41 -54.69 8.72 -21.45
C THR A 41 -54.55 8.81 -22.98
N VAL A 42 -53.48 8.24 -23.58
CA VAL A 42 -53.51 7.64 -24.93
C VAL A 42 -52.50 6.49 -25.02
N GLU A 43 -53.07 5.29 -25.18
CA GLU A 43 -52.71 4.08 -25.95
C GLU A 43 -51.26 3.74 -26.37
N ASN A 44 -50.99 2.44 -26.22
CA ASN A 44 -49.90 1.65 -26.78
C ASN A 44 -49.62 1.93 -28.26
N GLN A 45 -48.37 2.29 -28.57
CA GLN A 45 -47.72 1.90 -29.82
C GLN A 45 -46.31 1.36 -29.52
N THR A 46 -46.11 0.14 -30.00
CA THR A 46 -44.85 -0.57 -30.21
C THR A 46 -43.77 0.34 -30.78
N VAL A 47 -42.61 0.40 -30.13
CA VAL A 47 -41.35 0.85 -30.76
C VAL A 47 -40.37 -0.30 -30.66
N GLU A 48 -40.03 -0.81 -31.83
CA GLU A 48 -39.03 -1.84 -32.08
C GLU A 48 -37.66 -1.44 -31.54
N ASN A 49 -36.88 -2.46 -31.22
CA ASN A 49 -35.45 -2.44 -30.88
C ASN A 49 -34.67 -1.30 -31.54
N GLN A 50 -34.18 -0.35 -30.74
CA GLN A 50 -32.99 0.41 -31.07
C GLN A 50 -31.83 -0.09 -30.18
N PRO A 51 -30.66 -0.39 -30.76
CA PRO A 51 -29.47 -0.66 -29.97
C PRO A 51 -29.10 0.62 -29.19
N VAL A 52 -28.86 0.49 -27.90
CA VAL A 52 -28.34 1.57 -27.07
C VAL A 52 -26.92 1.87 -27.58
N GLU A 53 -26.76 3.01 -28.27
CA GLU A 53 -25.48 3.48 -28.76
C GLU A 53 -24.50 3.72 -27.60
N ASP A 54 -23.23 3.34 -27.79
CA ASP A 54 -22.11 3.79 -26.97
C ASP A 54 -22.14 5.32 -26.80
N PRO A 55 -21.66 5.89 -25.67
CA PRO A 55 -21.61 7.34 -25.52
C PRO A 55 -20.86 7.96 -26.71
N PRO A 56 -21.36 9.07 -27.30
CA PRO A 56 -20.87 9.56 -28.59
C PRO A 56 -19.38 9.92 -28.49
N SER A 57 -18.52 9.16 -29.18
CA SER A 57 -17.13 9.56 -29.41
C SER A 57 -17.12 10.74 -30.37
N ILE A 58 -16.41 11.80 -30.02
CA ILE A 58 -16.27 12.97 -30.90
C ILE A 58 -14.96 12.81 -31.66
N LYS A 59 -15.06 12.77 -32.98
CA LYS A 59 -13.91 12.69 -33.88
C LYS A 59 -13.51 14.08 -34.38
N PHE A 60 -12.24 14.40 -34.20
CA PHE A 60 -11.59 15.61 -34.67
C PHE A 60 -10.53 15.25 -35.69
N THR A 61 -10.45 16.00 -36.78
CA THR A 61 -9.45 15.82 -37.83
C THR A 61 -8.77 17.17 -38.10
N TRP A 62 -7.44 17.18 -38.10
CA TRP A 62 -6.64 18.34 -38.41
C TRP A 62 -5.81 18.10 -39.67
N THR A 63 -5.80 19.11 -40.54
CA THR A 63 -4.92 19.17 -41.71
C THR A 63 -3.76 20.11 -41.41
N ILE A 64 -2.56 19.56 -41.31
CA ILE A 64 -1.34 20.31 -41.03
C ILE A 64 -0.61 20.54 -42.34
N GLU A 65 -0.77 21.73 -42.92
CA GLU A 65 -0.09 22.15 -44.15
C GLU A 65 1.33 22.67 -43.88
N ASN A 66 2.20 22.56 -44.88
CA ASN A 66 3.62 22.95 -44.81
C ASN A 66 4.38 22.29 -43.64
N PHE A 67 4.07 21.02 -43.36
CA PHE A 67 4.54 20.30 -42.18
C PHE A 67 6.07 20.33 -42.02
N THR A 68 6.81 20.16 -43.13
CA THR A 68 8.29 20.19 -43.13
C THR A 68 8.88 21.56 -42.78
N ARG A 69 8.07 22.63 -42.78
CA ARG A 69 8.50 24.02 -42.54
C ARG A 69 8.07 24.56 -41.17
N LEU A 70 7.37 23.77 -40.36
CA LEU A 70 6.92 24.18 -39.03
C LEU A 70 8.10 24.28 -38.07
N ASN A 71 8.45 25.51 -37.68
CA ASN A 71 9.62 25.81 -36.83
C ASN A 71 9.23 26.66 -35.60
N VAL A 72 8.14 26.28 -34.91
CA VAL A 72 7.65 27.02 -33.74
C VAL A 72 8.30 26.45 -32.47
N LYS A 73 9.33 27.14 -31.96
CA LYS A 73 10.04 26.81 -30.71
C LYS A 73 9.13 26.95 -29.48
N LYS A 74 8.94 25.86 -28.72
CA LYS A 74 8.76 25.93 -27.25
C LYS A 74 10.15 25.68 -26.63
N HIS A 75 10.59 26.57 -25.75
CA HIS A 75 11.94 26.55 -25.17
C HIS A 75 12.10 25.47 -24.09
N TYR A 76 13.07 24.56 -24.24
CA TYR A 76 13.65 23.74 -23.18
C TYR A 76 15.17 23.54 -23.39
N SER A 77 15.86 23.15 -22.32
CA SER A 77 17.32 23.16 -22.04
C SER A 77 18.24 22.48 -23.06
N ASP A 78 19.55 22.66 -22.86
CA ASP A 78 20.62 22.12 -23.72
C ASP A 78 20.43 20.62 -24.05
N VAL A 79 20.63 20.34 -25.33
CA VAL A 79 20.19 19.15 -26.06
C VAL A 79 20.87 17.87 -25.56
N PHE A 80 20.09 16.90 -25.11
CA PHE A 80 20.43 15.49 -25.24
C PHE A 80 19.42 14.84 -26.19
N VAL A 81 19.91 14.33 -27.33
CA VAL A 81 19.06 13.76 -28.39
C VAL A 81 18.69 12.32 -28.02
N VAL A 82 17.40 12.04 -27.91
CA VAL A 82 16.85 10.67 -27.82
C VAL A 82 15.83 10.48 -28.95
N GLY A 83 16.32 10.16 -30.16
CA GLY A 83 15.55 9.62 -31.30
C GLY A 83 14.62 10.56 -32.08
N ASP A 84 14.54 10.36 -33.40
CA ASP A 84 13.69 11.12 -34.35
C ASP A 84 12.27 10.53 -34.47
N TYR A 85 11.36 10.95 -33.60
CA TYR A 85 9.95 10.52 -33.60
C TYR A 85 8.98 11.71 -33.59
N LEU A 86 7.83 11.55 -34.24
CA LEU A 86 6.66 12.39 -34.02
C LEU A 86 6.08 12.04 -32.64
N SER A 87 5.89 13.04 -31.78
CA SER A 87 5.16 12.91 -30.51
C SER A 87 3.78 13.53 -30.65
N MET A 88 2.78 12.95 -30.00
CA MET A 88 1.40 13.45 -30.06
C MET A 88 0.69 13.28 -28.73
N TYR A 89 0.06 14.35 -28.24
CA TYR A 89 -0.61 14.43 -26.93
C TYR A 89 -1.98 15.07 -27.06
N LEU A 90 -2.91 14.62 -26.22
CA LEU A 90 -4.17 15.30 -25.96
C LEU A 90 -4.00 16.13 -24.70
N ASP A 91 -4.34 17.42 -24.76
CA ASP A 91 -4.23 18.37 -23.64
C ASP A 91 -5.61 18.97 -23.33
N VAL A 92 -5.90 19.17 -22.05
CA VAL A 92 -7.14 19.81 -21.61
C VAL A 92 -7.03 21.32 -21.82
N ALA A 93 -7.87 21.84 -22.72
CA ALA A 93 -7.95 23.26 -22.99
C ALA A 93 -8.22 24.08 -21.71
N ASP A 94 -7.49 25.19 -21.55
CA ASP A 94 -7.61 26.13 -20.44
C ASP A 94 -7.52 25.50 -19.04
N SER A 95 -6.72 24.43 -18.90
CA SER A 95 -6.53 23.66 -17.66
C SER A 95 -6.19 24.49 -16.42
N SER A 96 -5.55 25.66 -16.61
CA SER A 96 -5.19 26.63 -15.56
C SER A 96 -6.36 27.49 -15.06
N THR A 97 -7.48 27.52 -15.80
CA THR A 97 -8.69 28.29 -15.45
C THR A 97 -9.81 27.43 -14.88
N LEU A 98 -9.65 26.10 -14.86
CA LEU A 98 -10.61 25.16 -14.31
C LEU A 98 -10.63 25.20 -12.77
N PRO A 99 -11.77 24.89 -12.11
CA PRO A 99 -11.90 24.95 -10.65
C PRO A 99 -10.86 24.09 -9.92
N TYR A 100 -10.46 24.53 -8.72
CA TYR A 100 -9.52 23.78 -7.88
C TYR A 100 -10.02 22.35 -7.63
N GLY A 101 -9.17 21.35 -7.89
CA GLY A 101 -9.51 19.93 -7.73
C GLY A 101 -10.22 19.27 -8.92
N TRP A 102 -10.27 19.92 -10.08
CA TRP A 102 -10.88 19.33 -11.28
C TRP A 102 -10.18 18.02 -11.70
N SER A 103 -10.98 17.05 -12.14
CA SER A 103 -10.49 15.85 -12.79
C SER A 103 -11.47 15.32 -13.83
N ARG A 104 -10.98 14.85 -14.98
CA ARG A 104 -11.79 14.30 -16.08
C ARG A 104 -11.17 13.05 -16.64
N TYR A 105 -11.99 12.01 -16.80
CA TYR A 105 -11.55 10.77 -17.43
C TYR A 105 -11.97 10.76 -18.90
N ALA A 106 -11.01 10.52 -19.78
CA ALA A 106 -11.28 10.36 -21.19
C ALA A 106 -10.60 9.10 -21.72
N GLN A 107 -11.34 8.36 -22.52
CA GLN A 107 -10.80 7.34 -23.40
C GLN A 107 -10.65 7.98 -24.78
N PHE A 108 -9.47 7.89 -25.38
CA PHE A 108 -9.22 8.55 -26.65
C PHE A 108 -8.23 7.81 -27.54
N SER A 109 -8.38 8.03 -28.83
CA SER A 109 -7.57 7.46 -29.90
C SER A 109 -6.91 8.59 -30.66
N LEU A 110 -5.60 8.50 -30.90
CA LEU A 110 -4.87 9.46 -31.73
C LEU A 110 -4.33 8.74 -32.96
N ALA A 111 -4.43 9.35 -34.15
CA ALA A 111 -4.02 8.75 -35.40
C ALA A 111 -3.34 9.72 -36.37
N VAL A 112 -2.37 9.21 -37.14
CA VAL A 112 -1.84 9.86 -38.35
C VAL A 112 -2.42 9.13 -39.56
N VAL A 113 -3.18 9.86 -40.38
CA VAL A 113 -3.95 9.28 -41.48
C VAL A 113 -3.04 9.07 -42.69
N ASN A 114 -3.12 7.87 -43.26
CA ASN A 114 -2.50 7.55 -44.53
C ASN A 114 -3.37 8.07 -45.68
N GLN A 115 -2.86 9.05 -46.42
CA GLN A 115 -3.60 9.76 -47.46
C GLN A 115 -3.70 8.98 -48.78
N MET A 116 -2.88 7.93 -48.97
CA MET A 116 -2.96 7.05 -50.14
C MET A 116 -3.92 5.88 -49.91
N HIS A 117 -3.90 5.33 -48.69
CA HIS A 117 -4.65 4.12 -48.34
C HIS A 117 -5.07 4.16 -46.87
N ASN A 118 -6.31 4.57 -46.61
CA ASN A 118 -6.82 4.81 -45.25
C ASN A 118 -6.68 3.61 -44.29
N LYS A 119 -6.63 2.37 -44.80
CA LYS A 119 -6.42 1.14 -43.99
C LYS A 119 -5.04 1.04 -43.33
N TYR A 120 -4.06 1.85 -43.77
CA TYR A 120 -2.71 1.88 -43.21
C TYR A 120 -2.49 3.08 -42.28
N SER A 121 -3.54 3.83 -41.92
CA SER A 121 -3.44 4.90 -40.92
C SER A 121 -2.91 4.35 -39.59
N ILE A 122 -1.92 5.01 -38.99
CA ILE A 122 -1.36 4.58 -37.71
C ILE A 122 -2.19 5.19 -36.60
N ARG A 123 -2.79 4.35 -35.75
CA ARG A 123 -3.67 4.74 -34.65
C ARG A 123 -3.16 4.15 -33.34
N LYS A 124 -3.22 4.91 -32.24
CA LYS A 124 -2.95 4.43 -30.89
C LYS A 124 -4.06 4.86 -29.94
N ASP A 125 -4.59 3.90 -29.19
CA ASP A 125 -5.65 4.10 -28.21
C ASP A 125 -5.07 4.19 -26.80
N THR A 126 -5.66 5.05 -25.98
CA THR A 126 -5.30 5.20 -24.57
C THR A 126 -6.48 5.72 -23.76
N GLN A 127 -6.31 5.72 -22.45
CA GLN A 127 -7.26 6.31 -21.51
C GLN A 127 -6.47 6.97 -20.39
N HIS A 128 -6.94 8.14 -19.94
CA HIS A 128 -6.26 8.89 -18.90
C HIS A 128 -7.22 9.73 -18.07
N GLN A 129 -6.84 9.97 -16.81
CA GLN A 129 -7.54 10.85 -15.89
C GLN A 129 -6.80 12.18 -15.80
N PHE A 130 -7.22 13.13 -16.62
CA PHE A 130 -6.66 14.47 -16.66
C PHE A 130 -6.97 15.24 -15.37
N ASN A 131 -5.99 15.99 -14.89
CA ASN A 131 -6.09 16.79 -13.67
C ASN A 131 -5.10 17.97 -13.70
N THR A 132 -5.05 18.79 -12.64
CA THR A 132 -4.18 19.98 -12.58
C THR A 132 -2.67 19.67 -12.68
N ARG A 133 -2.23 18.48 -12.27
CA ARG A 133 -0.80 18.07 -12.35
C ARG A 133 -0.48 17.37 -13.67
N GLU A 134 -1.46 16.68 -14.24
CA GLU A 134 -1.34 15.88 -15.47
C GLU A 134 -2.45 16.34 -16.43
N SER A 135 -2.24 17.52 -17.03
CA SER A 135 -3.24 18.14 -17.91
C SER A 135 -3.14 17.66 -19.36
N ASP A 136 -2.00 17.07 -19.74
CA ASP A 136 -1.74 16.46 -21.04
C ASP A 136 -1.30 14.99 -20.93
N TRP A 137 -1.70 14.19 -21.91
CA TRP A 137 -1.34 12.76 -21.99
C TRP A 137 -1.27 12.28 -23.43
N GLY A 138 -0.33 11.39 -23.73
CA GLY A 138 -0.10 10.94 -25.09
C GLY A 138 1.14 10.09 -25.27
N PHE A 139 1.72 10.16 -26.46
CA PHE A 139 2.80 9.28 -26.88
C PHE A 139 4.04 10.10 -27.29
N THR A 140 5.10 9.98 -26.48
CA THR A 140 6.43 10.54 -26.76
C THR A 140 7.03 9.99 -28.06
N SER A 141 6.78 8.72 -28.37
CA SER A 141 7.22 8.06 -29.61
C SER A 141 6.00 7.53 -30.38
N PHE A 142 5.24 8.41 -31.02
CA PHE A 142 4.03 8.05 -31.76
C PHE A 142 4.37 7.33 -33.08
N MET A 143 5.20 7.94 -33.93
CA MET A 143 5.64 7.39 -35.23
C MET A 143 7.09 7.83 -35.53
N PRO A 144 7.97 6.97 -36.07
CA PRO A 144 9.29 7.39 -36.53
C PRO A 144 9.19 8.48 -37.62
N LEU A 145 10.01 9.53 -37.54
CA LEU A 145 10.00 10.57 -38.58
C LEU A 145 10.45 10.03 -39.94
N SER A 146 11.31 9.01 -39.97
CA SER A 146 11.69 8.30 -41.20
C SER A 146 10.49 7.73 -41.96
N ASP A 147 9.49 7.22 -41.22
CA ASP A 147 8.29 6.62 -41.80
C ASP A 147 7.27 7.68 -42.21
N LEU A 148 7.21 8.79 -41.47
CA LEU A 148 6.36 9.94 -41.79
C LEU A 148 6.82 10.65 -43.07
N TYR A 149 8.13 10.85 -43.24
CA TYR A 149 8.71 11.57 -44.37
C TYR A 149 8.91 10.70 -45.62
N ASP A 150 8.70 9.38 -45.54
CA ASP A 150 8.79 8.49 -46.69
C ASP A 150 7.61 8.73 -47.68
N PRO A 151 7.88 9.27 -48.89
CA PRO A 151 6.81 9.57 -49.85
C PRO A 151 6.06 8.34 -50.34
N SER A 152 6.66 7.13 -50.23
CA SER A 152 6.04 5.87 -50.64
C SER A 152 5.00 5.37 -49.64
N ARG A 153 5.02 5.88 -48.41
CA ARG A 153 4.13 5.45 -47.33
C ARG A 153 2.87 6.29 -47.20
N GLY A 154 2.80 7.48 -47.80
CA GLY A 154 1.55 8.23 -47.94
C GLY A 154 1.04 8.98 -46.70
N TYR A 155 1.84 9.12 -45.64
CA TYR A 155 1.44 9.87 -44.43
C TYR A 155 1.63 11.39 -44.59
N LEU A 156 2.65 11.81 -45.33
CA LEU A 156 2.91 13.19 -45.70
C LEU A 156 2.83 13.34 -47.22
N MET A 157 1.77 13.97 -47.73
CA MET A 157 1.57 14.20 -49.16
C MET A 157 1.44 15.70 -49.43
N ASN A 158 2.14 16.21 -50.45
CA ASN A 158 2.17 17.64 -50.77
C ASN A 158 2.47 18.53 -49.55
N ASP A 159 3.44 18.09 -48.73
CA ASP A 159 3.83 18.76 -47.48
C ASP A 159 2.66 18.94 -46.48
N THR A 160 1.65 18.08 -46.57
CA THR A 160 0.44 18.11 -45.74
C THR A 160 0.33 16.80 -44.97
N CYS A 161 0.10 16.88 -43.66
CA CYS A 161 -0.09 15.74 -42.75
C CYS A 161 -1.48 15.79 -42.14
N LEU A 162 -2.20 14.66 -42.13
CA LEU A 162 -3.53 14.55 -41.54
C LEU A 162 -3.46 13.81 -40.20
N VAL A 163 -3.99 14.44 -39.15
CA VAL A 163 -4.04 13.89 -37.80
C VAL A 163 -5.49 13.79 -37.35
N GLU A 164 -5.86 12.70 -36.70
CA GLU A 164 -7.19 12.49 -36.13
C GLU A 164 -7.10 12.21 -34.63
N ALA A 165 -8.03 12.76 -33.85
CA ALA A 165 -8.28 12.38 -32.47
C ALA A 165 -9.74 11.99 -32.31
N GLU A 166 -9.99 10.86 -31.67
CA GLU A 166 -11.34 10.42 -31.31
C GLU A 166 -11.42 10.37 -29.79
N VAL A 167 -12.28 11.18 -29.18
CA VAL A 167 -12.30 11.38 -27.74
C VAL A 167 -13.68 11.06 -27.19
N ALA A 168 -13.73 10.15 -26.21
CA ALA A 168 -14.90 9.83 -25.42
C ALA A 168 -14.64 10.25 -23.96
N VAL A 169 -15.17 11.41 -23.58
CA VAL A 169 -15.11 11.90 -22.19
C VAL A 169 -16.18 11.17 -21.39
N ARG A 170 -15.76 10.30 -20.47
CA ARG A 170 -16.69 9.62 -19.56
C ARG A 170 -16.85 10.48 -18.32
N LYS A 171 -18.10 10.61 -17.84
CA LYS A 171 -18.30 11.09 -16.47
C LYS A 171 -17.62 10.09 -15.55
N VAL A 172 -16.58 10.53 -14.86
CA VAL A 172 -16.08 9.84 -13.67
C VAL A 172 -17.30 9.77 -12.74
N LEU A 173 -17.82 8.57 -12.52
CA LEU A 173 -18.63 8.32 -11.33
C LEU A 173 -17.70 8.64 -10.17
N ASP A 174 -17.93 9.80 -9.55
CA ASP A 174 -17.14 10.26 -8.43
C ASP A 174 -17.13 9.12 -7.40
N TYR A 175 -15.96 8.54 -7.16
CA TYR A 175 -15.81 7.33 -6.34
C TYR A 175 -16.37 7.55 -4.93
N TRP A 176 -16.46 8.81 -4.51
CA TRP A 176 -16.92 9.28 -3.21
C TRP A 176 -18.37 9.79 -3.19
N SER A 177 -19.00 10.05 -4.36
CA SER A 177 -20.38 10.56 -4.44
C SER A 177 -21.37 9.54 -5.03
N TYR A 178 -20.92 8.31 -5.30
CA TYR A 178 -21.76 7.26 -5.84
C TYR A 178 -22.68 6.68 -4.75
N ASP A 179 -23.96 7.03 -4.82
CA ASP A 179 -24.99 6.50 -3.94
C ASP A 179 -25.55 5.19 -4.51
N SER A 180 -25.04 4.06 -4.01
CA SER A 180 -25.48 2.72 -4.40
C SER A 180 -27.00 2.54 -4.29
N LYS A 181 -27.63 3.10 -3.25
CA LYS A 181 -29.07 2.95 -3.00
C LYS A 181 -29.87 3.70 -4.07
N LYS A 182 -29.48 4.94 -4.36
CA LYS A 182 -30.17 5.78 -5.35
C LYS A 182 -30.04 5.22 -6.77
N GLU A 183 -28.86 4.71 -7.14
CA GLU A 183 -28.59 4.25 -8.51
C GLU A 183 -29.11 2.83 -8.78
N THR A 184 -29.10 1.95 -7.77
CA THR A 184 -29.42 0.52 -7.93
C THR A 184 -30.61 0.02 -7.13
N GLY A 185 -31.03 0.73 -6.08
CA GLY A 185 -32.02 0.28 -5.10
C GLY A 185 -31.43 -0.56 -3.95
N TYR A 186 -30.15 -0.94 -4.04
CA TYR A 186 -29.47 -1.83 -3.08
C TYR A 186 -28.28 -1.13 -2.41
N VAL A 187 -27.89 -1.62 -1.24
CA VAL A 187 -26.73 -1.12 -0.47
C VAL A 187 -25.68 -2.21 -0.29
N GLY A 188 -24.43 -1.77 -0.23
CA GLY A 188 -23.27 -2.63 0.02
C GLY A 188 -23.02 -2.91 1.51
N LEU A 189 -21.97 -3.70 1.76
CA LEU A 189 -21.46 -4.03 3.09
C LEU A 189 -20.07 -3.42 3.29
N LYS A 190 -19.82 -2.83 4.47
CA LYS A 190 -18.51 -2.26 4.79
C LYS A 190 -17.45 -3.33 4.95
N ASN A 191 -16.34 -3.16 4.25
CA ASN A 191 -15.19 -4.03 4.43
C ASN A 191 -14.41 -3.63 5.68
N GLN A 192 -14.15 -4.60 6.56
CA GLN A 192 -13.38 -4.41 7.79
C GLN A 192 -11.88 -4.68 7.60
N GLY A 193 -11.41 -4.85 6.37
CA GLY A 193 -10.02 -5.14 6.03
C GLY A 193 -9.93 -6.29 5.02
N ALA A 194 -10.16 -7.52 5.49
CA ALA A 194 -10.09 -8.73 4.66
C ALA A 194 -11.44 -9.47 4.55
N THR A 195 -12.56 -8.82 4.90
CA THR A 195 -13.89 -9.47 5.04
C THR A 195 -14.69 -9.61 3.74
N CYS A 196 -14.08 -9.38 2.58
CA CYS A 196 -14.79 -9.35 1.29
C CYS A 196 -15.42 -10.70 0.91
N TYR A 197 -14.82 -11.82 1.33
CA TYR A 197 -15.38 -13.18 1.16
C TYR A 197 -16.73 -13.31 1.88
N MET A 198 -16.80 -12.84 3.13
CA MET A 198 -18.01 -12.84 3.94
C MET A 198 -19.06 -11.90 3.36
N ASN A 199 -18.67 -10.70 2.92
CA ASN A 199 -19.60 -9.75 2.30
C ASN A 199 -20.27 -10.32 1.05
N SER A 200 -19.48 -10.95 0.17
CA SER A 200 -19.96 -11.58 -1.07
C SER A 200 -20.95 -12.71 -0.79
N LEU A 201 -20.66 -13.54 0.20
CA LEU A 201 -21.54 -14.63 0.62
C LEU A 201 -22.84 -14.11 1.25
N LEU A 202 -22.74 -13.15 2.17
CA LEU A 202 -23.92 -12.56 2.84
C LEU A 202 -24.84 -11.87 1.85
N GLN A 203 -24.31 -11.15 0.87
CA GLN A 203 -25.11 -10.55 -0.20
C GLN A 203 -25.80 -11.63 -1.03
N THR A 204 -25.11 -12.74 -1.34
CA THR A 204 -25.70 -13.86 -2.08
C THR A 204 -26.87 -14.48 -1.32
N LEU A 205 -26.68 -14.81 -0.04
CA LEU A 205 -27.73 -15.40 0.80
C LEU A 205 -28.89 -14.43 1.08
N TYR A 206 -28.60 -13.14 1.28
CA TYR A 206 -29.62 -12.11 1.49
C TYR A 206 -30.56 -11.96 0.30
N HIS A 207 -30.03 -12.08 -0.92
CA HIS A 207 -30.82 -12.03 -2.16
C HIS A 207 -31.51 -13.35 -2.52
N ILE A 208 -31.59 -14.30 -1.58
CA ILE A 208 -32.51 -15.44 -1.59
C ILE A 208 -33.66 -15.09 -0.63
N PRO A 209 -34.79 -14.54 -1.10
CA PRO A 209 -35.83 -13.98 -0.23
C PRO A 209 -36.42 -14.99 0.76
N TYR A 210 -36.61 -16.24 0.35
CA TYR A 210 -37.09 -17.30 1.25
C TYR A 210 -36.12 -17.59 2.40
N PHE A 211 -34.80 -17.58 2.16
CA PHE A 211 -33.79 -17.70 3.21
C PHE A 211 -33.85 -16.50 4.17
N ARG A 212 -33.91 -15.28 3.63
CA ARG A 212 -34.07 -14.05 4.44
C ARG A 212 -35.32 -14.10 5.31
N LYS A 213 -36.45 -14.58 4.78
CA LYS A 213 -37.70 -14.75 5.51
C LYS A 213 -37.56 -15.73 6.68
N ALA A 214 -36.90 -16.88 6.44
CA ALA A 214 -36.62 -17.85 7.50
C ALA A 214 -35.75 -17.24 8.61
N VAL A 215 -34.76 -16.43 8.25
CA VAL A 215 -33.90 -15.72 9.22
C VAL A 215 -34.71 -14.77 10.11
N TYR A 216 -35.68 -14.03 9.54
CA TYR A 216 -36.55 -13.13 10.33
C TYR A 216 -37.49 -13.85 11.29
N HIS A 217 -37.86 -15.10 11.01
CA HIS A 217 -38.72 -15.91 11.88
C HIS A 217 -37.95 -16.72 12.95
N MET A 218 -36.61 -16.64 12.99
CA MET A 218 -35.85 -17.26 14.06
C MET A 218 -36.17 -16.60 15.42
N PRO A 219 -36.35 -17.38 16.49
CA PRO A 219 -36.67 -16.84 17.80
C PRO A 219 -35.48 -16.10 18.38
N THR A 220 -35.67 -14.81 18.65
CA THR A 220 -34.73 -13.95 19.38
C THR A 220 -35.49 -13.23 20.49
N THR A 221 -34.86 -13.08 21.65
CA THR A 221 -35.44 -12.44 22.84
C THR A 221 -34.90 -11.04 23.03
N GLU A 222 -35.60 -10.21 23.81
CA GLU A 222 -35.14 -8.85 24.15
C GLU A 222 -33.82 -8.85 24.94
N ASN A 223 -33.50 -9.94 25.65
CA ASN A 223 -32.28 -10.09 26.42
C ASN A 223 -31.06 -10.48 25.57
N ASP A 224 -31.27 -10.86 24.31
CA ASP A 224 -30.17 -11.26 23.43
C ASP A 224 -29.34 -10.03 23.02
N MET A 225 -28.02 -10.17 23.17
CA MET A 225 -27.06 -9.17 22.70
C MET A 225 -26.60 -9.54 21.28
N PRO A 226 -26.58 -8.59 20.31
CA PRO A 226 -26.20 -8.88 18.92
C PRO A 226 -24.79 -9.45 18.82
N SER A 227 -23.87 -8.99 19.67
CA SER A 227 -22.48 -9.48 19.72
C SER A 227 -22.33 -10.90 20.26
N GLY A 228 -23.36 -11.48 20.87
CA GLY A 228 -23.34 -12.84 21.43
C GLY A 228 -24.32 -13.81 20.77
N SER A 229 -25.11 -13.35 19.79
CA SER A 229 -26.16 -14.14 19.13
C SER A 229 -26.10 -13.98 17.62
N ILE A 230 -25.65 -15.03 16.93
CA ILE A 230 -25.56 -15.08 15.46
C ILE A 230 -26.93 -14.83 14.79
N PRO A 231 -28.05 -15.47 15.23
CA PRO A 231 -29.36 -15.18 14.65
C PRO A 231 -29.75 -13.71 14.74
N LEU A 232 -29.52 -13.07 15.91
CA LEU A 232 -29.85 -11.67 16.10
C LEU A 232 -28.94 -10.75 15.28
N ALA A 233 -27.63 -11.04 15.19
CA ALA A 233 -26.70 -10.29 14.37
C ALA A 233 -27.08 -10.33 12.88
N LEU A 234 -27.50 -11.50 12.36
CA LEU A 234 -27.98 -11.65 10.99
C LEU A 234 -29.31 -10.96 10.75
N GLN A 235 -30.27 -11.07 11.67
CA GLN A 235 -31.55 -10.34 11.60
C GLN A 235 -31.32 -8.84 11.53
N SER A 236 -30.49 -8.30 12.43
CA SER A 236 -30.09 -6.89 12.45
C SER A 236 -29.41 -6.47 11.15
N LEU A 237 -28.49 -7.30 10.63
CA LEU A 237 -27.79 -7.03 9.37
C LEU A 237 -28.74 -6.99 8.18
N PHE A 238 -29.62 -7.99 8.05
CA PHE A 238 -30.58 -8.08 6.94
C PHE A 238 -31.61 -6.95 7.01
N TYR A 239 -32.08 -6.58 8.20
CA TYR A 239 -32.94 -5.41 8.39
C TYR A 239 -32.23 -4.13 7.92
N LYS A 240 -30.98 -3.91 8.36
CA LYS A 240 -30.18 -2.75 7.94
C LYS A 240 -29.94 -2.75 6.42
N LEU A 241 -29.69 -3.89 5.78
CA LEU A 241 -29.56 -4.01 4.31
C LEU A 241 -30.86 -3.68 3.55
N GLN A 242 -32.01 -3.96 4.16
CA GLN A 242 -33.31 -3.70 3.55
C GLN A 242 -33.71 -2.22 3.62
N TYR A 243 -33.49 -1.57 4.77
CA TYR A 243 -34.04 -0.24 5.06
C TYR A 243 -33.02 0.90 5.10
N ASN A 244 -31.72 0.66 5.27
CA ASN A 244 -30.75 1.75 5.29
C ASN A 244 -30.47 2.28 3.88
N ASP A 245 -30.13 3.57 3.82
CA ASP A 245 -29.70 4.24 2.59
C ASP A 245 -28.17 4.16 2.36
N SER A 246 -27.40 3.74 3.38
CA SER A 246 -25.93 3.67 3.33
C SER A 246 -25.39 2.26 3.56
N SER A 247 -24.14 2.02 3.14
CA SER A 247 -23.44 0.76 3.35
C SER A 247 -23.46 0.30 4.82
N VAL A 248 -23.68 -1.00 5.03
CA VAL A 248 -23.94 -1.57 6.36
C VAL A 248 -22.69 -2.26 6.91
N ALA A 249 -22.33 -2.00 8.15
CA ALA A 249 -21.18 -2.63 8.79
C ALA A 249 -21.51 -4.02 9.33
N THR A 250 -20.58 -4.97 9.17
CA THR A 250 -20.72 -6.38 9.60
C THR A 250 -20.08 -6.66 10.98
N LYS A 251 -19.71 -5.63 11.75
CA LYS A 251 -18.94 -5.74 13.02
C LYS A 251 -19.65 -6.58 14.09
N GLU A 252 -20.98 -6.46 14.19
CA GLU A 252 -21.76 -7.23 15.16
C GLU A 252 -21.76 -8.73 14.83
N LEU A 253 -21.78 -9.05 13.53
CA LEU A 253 -21.79 -10.42 13.04
C LEU A 253 -20.44 -11.11 13.26
N THR A 254 -19.32 -10.46 12.94
CA THR A 254 -17.98 -11.01 13.19
C THR A 254 -17.75 -11.27 14.68
N LYS A 255 -18.16 -10.33 15.55
CA LYS A 255 -18.12 -10.52 17.01
C LYS A 255 -18.98 -11.70 17.46
N SER A 256 -20.16 -11.91 16.86
CA SER A 256 -21.03 -13.05 17.20
C SER A 256 -20.44 -14.42 16.85
N PHE A 257 -19.50 -14.48 15.91
CA PHE A 257 -18.73 -15.69 15.62
C PHE A 257 -17.59 -15.94 16.61
N GLY A 258 -17.31 -14.98 17.50
CA GLY A 258 -16.17 -15.01 18.41
C GLY A 258 -14.87 -14.54 17.75
N TRP A 259 -14.94 -13.91 16.57
CA TRP A 259 -13.77 -13.36 15.89
C TRP A 259 -13.32 -12.06 16.52
N ASP A 260 -12.02 -11.94 16.76
CA ASP A 260 -11.41 -10.70 17.20
C ASP A 260 -11.03 -9.80 16.00
N THR A 261 -10.38 -8.67 16.29
CA THR A 261 -9.89 -7.77 15.24
C THR A 261 -8.82 -8.39 14.36
N TYR A 262 -8.01 -9.34 14.87
CA TYR A 262 -6.97 -10.02 14.11
C TYR A 262 -7.57 -11.04 13.14
N ASP A 263 -8.54 -11.83 13.59
CA ASP A 263 -9.29 -12.78 12.76
C ASP A 263 -10.00 -12.08 11.58
N SER A 264 -10.45 -10.84 11.77
CA SER A 264 -11.10 -10.04 10.72
C SER A 264 -10.16 -9.63 9.58
N PHE A 265 -8.84 -9.76 9.77
CA PHE A 265 -7.81 -9.57 8.73
C PHE A 265 -7.32 -10.89 8.12
N MET A 266 -7.77 -12.04 8.61
CA MET A 266 -7.46 -13.34 8.02
C MET A 266 -8.37 -13.60 6.80
N GLN A 267 -7.77 -14.06 5.70
CA GLN A 267 -8.53 -14.49 4.53
C GLN A 267 -9.01 -15.92 4.74
N HIS A 268 -10.32 -16.13 4.63
CA HIS A 268 -10.92 -17.46 4.71
C HIS A 268 -11.51 -17.87 3.36
N ASP A 269 -11.67 -19.17 3.18
CA ASP A 269 -12.40 -19.72 2.04
C ASP A 269 -13.90 -19.43 2.19
N VAL A 270 -14.54 -18.94 1.12
CA VAL A 270 -15.99 -18.67 1.10
C VAL A 270 -16.80 -19.93 1.40
N GLN A 271 -16.37 -21.09 0.91
CA GLN A 271 -17.11 -22.34 1.09
C GLN A 271 -17.04 -22.83 2.55
N GLU A 272 -15.88 -22.71 3.18
CA GLU A 272 -15.73 -23.04 4.60
C GLU A 272 -16.62 -22.15 5.47
N LEU A 273 -16.63 -20.84 5.20
CA LEU A 273 -17.51 -19.91 5.91
C LEU A 273 -18.99 -20.25 5.69
N ASN A 274 -19.39 -20.56 4.46
CA ASN A 274 -20.77 -20.91 4.13
C ASN A 274 -21.24 -22.15 4.89
N ARG A 275 -20.39 -23.19 4.97
CA ARG A 275 -20.74 -24.41 5.70
C ARG A 275 -20.85 -24.15 7.20
N VAL A 276 -19.88 -23.43 7.80
CA VAL A 276 -19.93 -23.05 9.23
C VAL A 276 -21.15 -22.19 9.54
N LEU A 277 -21.52 -21.27 8.64
CA LEU A 277 -22.70 -20.43 8.79
C LEU A 277 -23.98 -21.26 8.76
N CYS A 278 -24.14 -22.13 7.76
CA CYS A 278 -25.31 -22.99 7.61
C CYS A 278 -25.47 -23.96 8.79
N GLU A 279 -24.40 -24.62 9.23
CA GLU A 279 -24.42 -25.52 10.40
C GLU A 279 -24.85 -24.78 11.68
N LYS A 280 -24.24 -23.61 11.96
CA LYS A 280 -24.60 -22.81 13.14
C LYS A 280 -26.04 -22.30 13.09
N LEU A 281 -26.54 -21.95 11.91
CA LEU A 281 -27.92 -21.53 11.72
C LEU A 281 -28.89 -22.70 11.91
N GLU A 282 -28.59 -23.85 11.32
CA GLU A 282 -29.40 -25.06 11.43
C GLU A 282 -29.56 -25.47 12.90
N ASP A 283 -28.46 -25.49 13.67
CA ASP A 283 -28.48 -25.79 15.10
C ASP A 283 -29.34 -24.83 15.92
N LYS A 284 -29.41 -23.55 15.51
CA LYS A 284 -30.27 -22.54 16.15
C LYS A 284 -31.73 -22.60 15.69
N MET A 285 -31.99 -23.16 14.52
CA MET A 285 -33.34 -23.35 13.98
C MET A 285 -34.00 -24.64 14.50
N LYS A 286 -33.24 -25.61 15.02
CA LYS A 286 -33.78 -26.83 15.65
C LYS A 286 -34.72 -26.50 16.81
N GLY A 287 -35.91 -27.11 16.83
CA GLY A 287 -36.94 -26.88 17.84
C GLY A 287 -37.71 -25.56 17.68
N THR A 288 -37.61 -24.91 16.51
CA THR A 288 -38.30 -23.65 16.20
C THR A 288 -39.30 -23.83 15.04
N VAL A 289 -40.11 -22.80 14.76
CA VAL A 289 -41.07 -22.82 13.63
C VAL A 289 -40.42 -22.88 12.24
N VAL A 290 -39.12 -22.59 12.15
CA VAL A 290 -38.33 -22.61 10.91
C VAL A 290 -37.34 -23.78 10.86
N GLU A 291 -37.53 -24.79 11.71
CA GLU A 291 -36.72 -26.01 11.70
C GLU A 291 -36.69 -26.67 10.31
N GLY A 292 -35.50 -27.12 9.89
CA GLY A 292 -35.29 -27.80 8.61
C GLY A 292 -35.31 -26.88 7.39
N THR A 293 -35.41 -25.55 7.54
CA THR A 293 -35.42 -24.63 6.38
C THR A 293 -34.12 -24.69 5.56
N ILE A 294 -32.97 -24.78 6.23
CA ILE A 294 -31.64 -24.88 5.58
C ILE A 294 -31.55 -26.18 4.78
N GLN A 295 -31.96 -27.30 5.38
CA GLN A 295 -32.02 -28.61 4.73
C GLN A 295 -32.93 -28.54 3.49
N GLN A 296 -34.16 -28.02 3.63
CA GLN A 296 -35.11 -27.91 2.51
C GLN A 296 -34.61 -27.05 1.35
N LEU A 297 -33.74 -26.07 1.59
CA LEU A 297 -33.24 -25.15 0.57
C LEU A 297 -32.00 -25.67 -0.15
N PHE A 298 -31.05 -26.23 0.61
CA PHE A 298 -29.68 -26.47 0.15
C PHE A 298 -29.27 -27.94 0.20
N GLU A 299 -29.99 -28.81 0.92
CA GLU A 299 -29.64 -30.23 1.02
C GLU A 299 -30.09 -31.00 -0.23
N GLY A 300 -29.14 -31.68 -0.86
CA GLY A 300 -29.39 -32.73 -1.84
C GLY A 300 -28.75 -34.04 -1.41
N HIS A 301 -28.98 -35.10 -2.19
CA HIS A 301 -28.47 -36.42 -1.88
C HIS A 301 -27.80 -37.11 -3.07
N HIS A 302 -26.66 -37.74 -2.82
CA HIS A 302 -26.01 -38.65 -3.76
C HIS A 302 -25.84 -40.04 -3.16
N MET A 303 -25.69 -41.01 -4.05
CA MET A 303 -25.43 -42.41 -3.75
C MET A 303 -24.04 -42.77 -4.27
N ASN A 304 -23.15 -43.12 -3.35
CA ASN A 304 -21.89 -43.76 -3.66
C ASN A 304 -22.14 -45.26 -3.78
N TYR A 305 -21.80 -45.87 -4.91
CA TYR A 305 -21.91 -47.31 -5.10
C TYR A 305 -20.54 -47.93 -5.39
N ILE A 306 -20.35 -49.13 -4.87
CA ILE A 306 -19.19 -49.97 -5.14
C ILE A 306 -19.72 -51.32 -5.57
N GLU A 307 -19.36 -51.76 -6.78
CA GLU A 307 -19.78 -53.02 -7.38
C GLU A 307 -18.55 -53.87 -7.69
N CYS A 308 -18.43 -55.03 -7.06
CA CYS A 308 -17.33 -55.96 -7.34
C CYS A 308 -17.47 -56.56 -8.75
N ILE A 309 -16.34 -56.73 -9.45
CA ILE A 309 -16.34 -57.22 -10.84
C ILE A 309 -16.44 -58.75 -10.88
N ASN A 310 -15.72 -59.42 -9.99
CA ASN A 310 -15.56 -60.87 -10.00
C ASN A 310 -16.50 -61.60 -9.03
N VAL A 311 -17.24 -60.86 -8.20
CA VAL A 311 -18.12 -61.38 -7.16
C VAL A 311 -19.40 -60.54 -7.15
N ASP A 312 -20.54 -61.19 -6.92
CA ASP A 312 -21.85 -60.54 -6.80
C ASP A 312 -22.00 -59.85 -5.43
N TYR A 313 -21.23 -58.77 -5.24
CA TYR A 313 -21.28 -57.92 -4.06
C TYR A 313 -21.40 -56.46 -4.47
N LYS A 314 -22.43 -55.78 -3.97
CA LYS A 314 -22.69 -54.36 -4.19
C LYS A 314 -22.89 -53.66 -2.86
N SER A 315 -22.10 -52.63 -2.60
CA SER A 315 -22.27 -51.73 -1.47
C SER A 315 -22.80 -50.38 -1.97
N THR A 316 -23.83 -49.85 -1.32
CA THR A 316 -24.38 -48.53 -1.64
C THR A 316 -24.49 -47.70 -0.37
N ARG A 317 -23.96 -46.48 -0.40
CA ARG A 317 -24.04 -45.51 0.69
C ARG A 317 -24.71 -44.24 0.21
N LYS A 318 -25.78 -43.84 0.90
CA LYS A 318 -26.44 -42.54 0.71
C LYS A 318 -25.73 -41.49 1.57
N GLU A 319 -25.40 -40.36 0.98
CA GLU A 319 -24.81 -39.20 1.65
C GLU A 319 -25.58 -37.95 1.24
N SER A 320 -25.66 -36.96 2.14
CA SER A 320 -26.22 -35.65 1.84
C SER A 320 -25.11 -34.62 1.58
N PHE A 321 -25.44 -33.59 0.82
CA PHE A 321 -24.56 -32.49 0.49
C PHE A 321 -25.30 -31.16 0.53
N TYR A 322 -24.60 -30.09 0.91
CA TYR A 322 -25.08 -28.71 0.87
C TYR A 322 -24.48 -27.89 -0.30
N ASP A 323 -23.31 -28.30 -0.75
CA ASP A 323 -22.59 -27.76 -1.90
C ASP A 323 -21.93 -28.90 -2.68
N LEU A 324 -21.71 -28.69 -3.98
CA LEU A 324 -20.97 -29.62 -4.83
C LEU A 324 -19.65 -29.00 -5.27
N GLN A 325 -18.57 -29.73 -5.06
CA GLN A 325 -17.23 -29.32 -5.45
C GLN A 325 -16.88 -29.87 -6.83
N LEU A 326 -16.83 -28.98 -7.83
CA LEU A 326 -16.58 -29.32 -9.21
C LEU A 326 -15.11 -29.11 -9.58
N ASP A 327 -14.52 -30.11 -10.21
CA ASP A 327 -13.16 -30.03 -10.72
C ASP A 327 -13.11 -29.07 -11.92
N VAL A 328 -12.23 -28.06 -11.86
CA VAL A 328 -12.03 -27.11 -12.95
C VAL A 328 -10.90 -27.56 -13.89
N LYS A 329 -9.81 -28.08 -13.32
CA LYS A 329 -8.63 -28.50 -14.08
C LYS A 329 -8.99 -29.67 -15.01
N GLY A 330 -8.72 -29.47 -16.30
CA GLY A 330 -9.04 -30.44 -17.35
C GLY A 330 -10.52 -30.47 -17.76
N CYS A 331 -11.38 -29.62 -17.17
CA CYS A 331 -12.80 -29.50 -17.54
C CYS A 331 -13.03 -28.16 -18.24
N ARG A 332 -13.68 -28.19 -19.41
CA ARG A 332 -13.96 -26.98 -20.21
C ARG A 332 -15.19 -26.20 -19.72
N ASP A 333 -16.15 -26.90 -19.14
CA ASP A 333 -17.46 -26.38 -18.76
C ASP A 333 -18.04 -27.18 -17.58
N VAL A 334 -19.14 -26.66 -16.99
CA VAL A 334 -19.85 -27.29 -15.87
C VAL A 334 -20.29 -28.72 -16.18
N TYR A 335 -20.73 -29.00 -17.41
CA TYR A 335 -21.20 -30.34 -17.78
C TYR A 335 -20.06 -31.36 -17.81
N ALA A 336 -18.87 -30.97 -18.29
CA ALA A 336 -17.68 -31.79 -18.26
C ALA A 336 -17.28 -32.15 -16.82
N SER A 337 -17.44 -31.21 -15.88
CA SER A 337 -17.20 -31.50 -14.46
C SER A 337 -18.23 -32.45 -13.86
N PHE A 338 -19.51 -32.33 -14.21
CA PHE A 338 -20.53 -33.30 -13.80
C PHE A 338 -20.31 -34.68 -14.41
N ASP A 339 -19.91 -34.75 -15.68
CA ASP A 339 -19.54 -36.00 -16.36
C ASP A 339 -18.37 -36.70 -15.64
N LYS A 340 -17.35 -35.92 -15.24
CA LYS A 340 -16.23 -36.42 -14.44
C LYS A 340 -16.66 -36.81 -13.03
N TYR A 341 -17.61 -36.10 -12.43
CA TYR A 341 -18.11 -36.38 -11.08
C TYR A 341 -18.81 -37.75 -11.00
N VAL A 342 -19.55 -38.13 -12.04
CA VAL A 342 -20.22 -39.45 -12.13
C VAL A 342 -19.37 -40.52 -12.84
N GLU A 343 -18.12 -40.20 -13.20
CA GLU A 343 -17.22 -41.13 -13.87
C GLU A 343 -16.92 -42.33 -12.97
N VAL A 344 -16.98 -43.53 -13.54
CA VAL A 344 -16.77 -44.77 -12.79
C VAL A 344 -15.28 -45.02 -12.62
N GLU A 345 -14.81 -44.95 -11.39
CA GLU A 345 -13.45 -45.26 -10.99
C GLU A 345 -13.27 -46.79 -10.86
N ARG A 346 -12.17 -47.33 -11.38
CA ARG A 346 -11.81 -48.75 -11.21
C ARG A 346 -10.81 -48.93 -10.08
N LEU A 347 -11.20 -49.72 -9.10
CA LEU A 347 -10.40 -50.12 -7.95
C LEU A 347 -9.67 -51.42 -8.29
N GLU A 348 -8.45 -51.30 -8.79
CA GLU A 348 -7.58 -52.41 -9.23
C GLU A 348 -6.19 -52.30 -8.55
N GLY A 349 -5.41 -53.38 -8.59
CA GLY A 349 -4.02 -53.39 -8.06
C GLY A 349 -3.94 -53.20 -6.54
N ASP A 350 -3.16 -52.22 -6.09
CA ASP A 350 -3.00 -51.89 -4.66
C ASP A 350 -4.23 -51.18 -4.07
N ASN A 351 -5.14 -50.69 -4.93
CA ASN A 351 -6.35 -49.96 -4.52
C ASN A 351 -7.61 -50.87 -4.51
N LYS A 352 -7.46 -52.19 -4.40
CA LYS A 352 -8.59 -53.14 -4.37
C LYS A 352 -9.54 -52.87 -3.21
N TYR A 353 -10.84 -53.06 -3.45
CA TYR A 353 -11.87 -52.89 -2.44
C TYR A 353 -11.94 -54.10 -1.50
N HIS A 354 -11.97 -53.87 -0.19
CA HIS A 354 -12.18 -54.95 0.77
C HIS A 354 -13.67 -55.25 0.91
N ALA A 355 -14.16 -56.21 0.12
CA ALA A 355 -15.52 -56.72 0.22
C ALA A 355 -15.58 -57.72 1.39
N GLU A 356 -16.26 -57.35 2.48
CA GLU A 356 -16.35 -58.05 3.76
C GLU A 356 -16.07 -59.57 3.71
N GLU A 357 -17.02 -60.37 3.20
CA GLU A 357 -16.91 -61.84 3.15
C GLU A 357 -16.02 -62.37 2.01
N HIS A 358 -15.56 -61.49 1.11
CA HIS A 358 -14.87 -61.83 -0.14
C HIS A 358 -13.43 -61.31 -0.22
N GLY A 359 -12.93 -60.64 0.81
CA GLY A 359 -11.57 -60.08 0.85
C GLY A 359 -11.35 -58.96 -0.17
N LEU A 360 -10.09 -58.75 -0.58
CA LEU A 360 -9.72 -57.72 -1.56
C LEU A 360 -10.15 -58.11 -2.98
N GLN A 361 -11.05 -57.32 -3.55
CA GLN A 361 -11.67 -57.53 -4.85
C GLN A 361 -11.47 -56.32 -5.77
N ASP A 362 -11.37 -56.60 -7.07
CA ASP A 362 -11.44 -55.57 -8.09
C ASP A 362 -12.90 -55.07 -8.15
N ALA A 363 -13.10 -53.76 -8.07
CA ALA A 363 -14.42 -53.16 -7.96
C ALA A 363 -14.54 -51.89 -8.81
N LYS A 364 -15.77 -51.55 -9.16
CA LYS A 364 -16.14 -50.28 -9.79
C LYS A 364 -16.77 -49.39 -8.73
N LYS A 365 -16.24 -48.19 -8.56
CA LYS A 365 -16.76 -47.17 -7.66
C LYS A 365 -17.35 -46.04 -8.50
N GLY A 366 -18.55 -45.60 -8.18
CA GLY A 366 -19.19 -44.49 -8.87
C GLY A 366 -20.13 -43.71 -7.95
N VAL A 367 -20.56 -42.55 -8.44
CA VAL A 367 -21.48 -41.65 -7.73
C VAL A 367 -22.64 -41.31 -8.65
N LEU A 368 -23.87 -41.39 -8.14
CA LEU A 368 -25.09 -40.97 -8.84
C LEU A 368 -25.94 -40.11 -7.89
N PHE A 369 -26.62 -39.12 -8.43
CA PHE A 369 -27.48 -38.23 -7.65
C PHE A 369 -28.87 -38.85 -7.44
N ILE A 370 -29.39 -38.78 -6.22
CA ILE A 370 -30.75 -39.23 -5.90
C ILE A 370 -31.72 -38.07 -6.15
N ASP A 371 -31.34 -36.89 -5.65
CA ASP A 371 -32.10 -35.65 -5.79
C ASP A 371 -31.15 -34.45 -5.68
N PHE A 372 -31.60 -33.32 -6.23
CA PHE A 372 -30.90 -32.04 -6.13
C PHE A 372 -31.71 -31.05 -5.25
N PRO A 373 -31.06 -30.08 -4.60
CA PRO A 373 -31.74 -29.07 -3.79
C PRO A 373 -32.42 -28.00 -4.66
N PRO A 374 -33.44 -27.28 -4.15
CA PRO A 374 -34.04 -26.13 -4.85
C PRO A 374 -33.03 -25.00 -5.13
N VAL A 375 -32.08 -24.76 -4.23
CA VAL A 375 -30.95 -23.84 -4.44
C VAL A 375 -29.65 -24.64 -4.49
N LEU A 376 -29.07 -24.74 -5.68
CA LEU A 376 -27.86 -25.51 -5.94
C LEU A 376 -26.62 -24.61 -5.86
N GLN A 377 -25.71 -24.97 -4.96
CA GLN A 377 -24.44 -24.27 -4.76
C GLN A 377 -23.30 -25.09 -5.34
N LEU A 378 -22.59 -24.53 -6.32
CA LEU A 378 -21.47 -25.18 -6.99
C LEU A 378 -20.17 -24.45 -6.66
N GLN A 379 -19.28 -25.10 -5.91
CA GLN A 379 -17.93 -24.60 -5.66
C GLN A 379 -17.02 -25.06 -6.80
N LEU A 380 -16.33 -24.12 -7.44
CA LEU A 380 -15.35 -24.42 -8.48
C LEU A 380 -13.99 -24.60 -7.82
N LYS A 381 -13.42 -25.82 -7.88
CA LYS A 381 -12.10 -26.12 -7.31
C LYS A 381 -10.98 -25.43 -8.11
N ARG A 382 -10.84 -24.13 -7.88
CA ARG A 382 -9.80 -23.28 -8.49
C ARG A 382 -8.54 -23.17 -7.65
N PHE A 383 -8.48 -23.85 -6.52
CA PHE A 383 -7.26 -23.95 -5.72
C PHE A 383 -6.91 -25.42 -5.57
N GLU A 384 -5.68 -25.76 -5.93
CA GLU A 384 -5.16 -27.12 -5.83
C GLU A 384 -3.73 -27.04 -5.29
N TYR A 385 -3.34 -28.04 -4.53
CA TYR A 385 -1.95 -28.18 -4.09
C TYR A 385 -1.12 -28.83 -5.21
N ASP A 386 -0.12 -28.11 -5.69
CA ASP A 386 0.80 -28.62 -6.71
C ASP A 386 1.93 -29.41 -6.04
N PHE A 387 1.80 -30.73 -6.03
CA PHE A 387 2.81 -31.64 -5.45
C PHE A 387 4.20 -31.50 -6.06
N MET A 388 4.33 -31.03 -7.31
CA MET A 388 5.63 -30.84 -7.94
C MET A 388 6.31 -29.55 -7.46
N ARG A 389 5.52 -28.55 -7.04
CA ARG A 389 6.01 -27.22 -6.63
C ARG A 389 5.96 -26.99 -5.13
N ASP A 390 5.42 -27.95 -4.37
CA ASP A 390 5.20 -27.88 -2.92
C ASP A 390 4.51 -26.57 -2.50
N THR A 391 3.50 -26.16 -3.27
CA THR A 391 2.76 -24.94 -2.99
C THR A 391 1.33 -25.00 -3.54
N MET A 392 0.45 -24.23 -2.90
CA MET A 392 -0.92 -24.02 -3.38
C MET A 392 -0.90 -23.14 -4.63
N VAL A 393 -1.65 -23.51 -5.66
CA VAL A 393 -1.76 -22.76 -6.91
C VAL A 393 -3.22 -22.46 -7.24
N LYS A 394 -3.47 -21.28 -7.84
CA LYS A 394 -4.78 -20.91 -8.35
C LYS A 394 -4.90 -21.30 -9.83
N ILE A 395 -5.93 -22.07 -10.15
CA ILE A 395 -6.31 -22.50 -11.51
C ILE A 395 -7.13 -21.39 -12.17
N ASN A 396 -6.49 -20.68 -13.10
CA ASN A 396 -7.11 -19.60 -13.87
C ASN A 396 -7.60 -20.06 -15.25
N ASP A 397 -7.67 -21.37 -15.49
CA ASP A 397 -8.14 -21.95 -16.75
C ASP A 397 -9.56 -21.48 -17.09
N ARG A 398 -9.82 -21.35 -18.39
CA ARG A 398 -11.14 -21.00 -18.92
C ARG A 398 -12.14 -22.10 -18.61
N TYR A 399 -13.21 -21.75 -17.93
CA TYR A 399 -14.25 -22.67 -17.48
C TYR A 399 -15.62 -22.04 -17.68
N GLU A 400 -16.42 -22.63 -18.56
CA GLU A 400 -17.72 -22.09 -18.95
C GLU A 400 -18.84 -22.60 -18.05
N PHE A 401 -19.75 -21.70 -17.68
CA PHE A 401 -20.98 -22.04 -16.96
C PHE A 401 -22.18 -21.36 -17.62
N PRO A 402 -23.29 -22.08 -17.86
CA PRO A 402 -24.42 -21.55 -18.62
C PRO A 402 -25.38 -20.75 -17.74
N LEU A 403 -26.16 -19.86 -18.35
CA LEU A 403 -27.25 -19.16 -17.65
C LEU A 403 -28.36 -20.13 -17.20
N GLN A 404 -28.61 -21.17 -18.00
CA GLN A 404 -29.53 -22.27 -17.69
C GLN A 404 -28.77 -23.59 -17.66
N LEU A 405 -28.88 -24.31 -16.56
CA LEU A 405 -28.22 -25.58 -16.31
C LEU A 405 -29.27 -26.69 -16.26
N ASP A 406 -29.24 -27.61 -17.23
CA ASP A 406 -30.16 -28.76 -17.28
C ASP A 406 -29.43 -30.03 -16.81
N LEU A 407 -29.73 -30.46 -15.58
CA LEU A 407 -29.13 -31.67 -15.00
C LEU A 407 -29.91 -32.95 -15.34
N ASP A 408 -31.08 -32.83 -15.99
CA ASP A 408 -31.84 -33.98 -16.50
C ASP A 408 -31.49 -34.32 -17.95
N ARG A 409 -30.53 -33.60 -18.55
CA ARG A 409 -30.03 -33.85 -19.90
C ARG A 409 -29.63 -35.31 -20.09
N GLU A 410 -29.66 -35.76 -21.35
CA GLU A 410 -29.27 -37.12 -21.74
C GLU A 410 -30.05 -38.21 -20.96
N ASN A 411 -31.35 -37.96 -20.73
CA ASN A 411 -32.29 -38.87 -20.05
C ASN A 411 -31.97 -39.12 -18.56
N GLY A 412 -31.52 -38.07 -17.86
CA GLY A 412 -31.16 -38.14 -16.44
C GLY A 412 -29.86 -38.90 -16.21
N LYS A 413 -28.84 -38.64 -17.03
CA LYS A 413 -27.52 -39.31 -16.97
C LYS A 413 -26.89 -39.30 -15.57
N TYR A 414 -27.07 -38.20 -14.84
CA TYR A 414 -26.49 -38.01 -13.51
C TYR A 414 -27.35 -38.60 -12.38
N LEU A 415 -28.60 -38.91 -12.66
CA LEU A 415 -29.57 -39.38 -11.68
C LEU A 415 -29.48 -40.90 -11.50
N SER A 416 -29.74 -41.36 -10.27
CA SER A 416 -29.89 -42.77 -9.97
C SER A 416 -31.14 -43.35 -10.67
N PRO A 417 -31.20 -44.67 -10.92
CA PRO A 417 -32.37 -45.31 -11.52
C PRO A 417 -33.66 -45.12 -10.70
N ASP A 418 -33.51 -45.03 -9.37
CA ASP A 418 -34.60 -44.89 -8.40
C ASP A 418 -34.93 -43.43 -8.06
N ALA A 419 -34.25 -42.46 -8.70
CA ALA A 419 -34.47 -41.04 -8.48
C ALA A 419 -35.89 -40.62 -8.91
N ASP A 420 -36.50 -39.71 -8.15
CA ASP A 420 -37.77 -39.12 -8.53
C ASP A 420 -37.57 -38.18 -9.73
N ARG A 421 -38.19 -38.54 -10.86
CA ARG A 421 -38.15 -37.77 -12.12
C ARG A 421 -39.41 -36.93 -12.32
N SER A 422 -40.27 -36.80 -11.31
CA SER A 422 -41.49 -35.98 -11.38
C SER A 422 -41.18 -34.48 -11.46
N VAL A 423 -40.08 -34.05 -10.84
CA VAL A 423 -39.59 -32.66 -10.84
C VAL A 423 -38.39 -32.55 -11.76
N ARG A 424 -38.45 -31.60 -12.70
CA ARG A 424 -37.33 -31.36 -13.63
C ARG A 424 -36.21 -30.57 -12.95
N ASN A 425 -34.98 -31.06 -13.03
CA ASN A 425 -33.78 -30.40 -12.53
C ASN A 425 -33.22 -29.36 -13.52
N LEU A 426 -34.08 -28.42 -13.93
CA LEU A 426 -33.69 -27.27 -14.73
C LEU A 426 -33.44 -26.07 -13.80
N TYR A 427 -32.24 -25.51 -13.88
CA TYR A 427 -31.79 -24.44 -13.00
C TYR A 427 -31.45 -23.16 -13.77
N THR A 428 -31.75 -22.02 -13.15
CA THR A 428 -31.38 -20.68 -13.64
C THR A 428 -30.32 -20.06 -12.73
N LEU A 429 -29.25 -19.53 -13.32
CA LEU A 429 -28.14 -18.90 -12.60
C LEU A 429 -28.63 -17.62 -11.88
N HIS A 430 -28.43 -17.59 -10.56
CA HIS A 430 -28.82 -16.49 -9.68
C HIS A 430 -27.63 -15.60 -9.32
N SER A 431 -26.50 -16.19 -8.94
CA SER A 431 -25.30 -15.44 -8.56
C SER A 431 -23.99 -16.09 -8.95
N VAL A 432 -22.97 -15.25 -9.15
CA VAL A 432 -21.59 -15.62 -9.48
C VAL A 432 -20.68 -14.91 -8.47
N LEU A 433 -20.09 -15.67 -7.55
CA LEU A 433 -19.07 -15.15 -6.66
C LEU A 433 -17.72 -15.26 -7.35
N VAL A 434 -16.98 -14.17 -7.35
CA VAL A 434 -15.73 -14.02 -8.10
C VAL A 434 -14.58 -13.80 -7.13
N HIS A 435 -13.45 -14.44 -7.41
CA HIS A 435 -12.20 -14.20 -6.71
C HIS A 435 -11.17 -13.61 -7.68
N SER A 436 -10.72 -12.40 -7.37
CA SER A 436 -9.65 -11.71 -8.09
C SER A 436 -8.37 -11.71 -7.28
N GLY A 437 -7.31 -12.33 -7.80
CA GLY A 437 -6.00 -12.36 -7.14
C GLY A 437 -5.35 -13.73 -7.15
N GLY A 438 -4.33 -13.89 -6.31
CA GLY A 438 -3.53 -15.09 -6.15
C GLY A 438 -3.90 -15.89 -4.90
N VAL A 439 -3.06 -16.85 -4.54
CA VAL A 439 -3.29 -17.77 -3.40
C VAL A 439 -3.05 -17.10 -2.04
N HIS A 440 -2.13 -16.14 -1.97
CA HIS A 440 -1.75 -15.45 -0.72
C HIS A 440 -2.45 -14.10 -0.53
N GLY A 441 -3.38 -13.76 -1.43
CA GLY A 441 -4.03 -12.46 -1.42
C GLY A 441 -4.93 -12.27 -2.63
N GLY A 442 -6.20 -11.95 -2.36
CA GLY A 442 -7.16 -11.56 -3.37
C GLY A 442 -8.34 -10.80 -2.79
N HIS A 443 -9.29 -10.49 -3.68
CA HIS A 443 -10.49 -9.73 -3.40
C HIS A 443 -11.70 -10.48 -3.92
N TYR A 444 -12.73 -10.59 -3.08
CA TYR A 444 -13.98 -11.26 -3.40
C TYR A 444 -15.09 -10.25 -3.65
N TYR A 445 -15.90 -10.51 -4.67
CA TYR A 445 -17.12 -9.75 -4.96
C TYR A 445 -18.15 -10.68 -5.61
N ALA A 446 -19.41 -10.26 -5.66
CA ALA A 446 -20.50 -11.09 -6.20
C ALA A 446 -21.28 -10.36 -7.29
N PHE A 447 -21.57 -11.05 -8.39
CA PHE A 447 -22.63 -10.66 -9.33
C PHE A 447 -23.92 -11.38 -8.96
N ILE A 448 -25.01 -10.65 -8.81
CA ILE A 448 -26.29 -11.21 -8.36
C ILE A 448 -27.44 -10.70 -9.24
N ARG A 449 -28.42 -11.58 -9.49
CA ARG A 449 -29.72 -11.26 -10.13
C ARG A 449 -30.85 -11.42 -9.11
N PRO A 450 -31.16 -10.41 -8.29
CA PRO A 450 -32.14 -10.53 -7.20
C PRO A 450 -33.52 -11.02 -7.64
N THR A 451 -33.96 -10.62 -8.84
CA THR A 451 -35.28 -10.96 -9.40
C THR A 451 -35.21 -11.98 -10.53
N LEU A 452 -34.03 -12.56 -10.80
CA LEU A 452 -33.78 -13.45 -11.95
C LEU A 452 -34.19 -12.85 -13.31
N THR A 453 -34.24 -11.51 -13.42
CA THR A 453 -34.37 -10.77 -14.68
C THR A 453 -33.02 -10.63 -15.37
N ASP A 454 -32.94 -10.04 -16.56
CA ASP A 454 -31.67 -9.92 -17.30
C ASP A 454 -30.70 -8.89 -16.69
N GLN A 455 -31.14 -8.08 -15.73
CA GLN A 455 -30.31 -7.09 -15.06
C GLN A 455 -29.43 -7.74 -13.99
N TRP A 456 -28.12 -7.60 -14.14
CA TRP A 456 -27.12 -7.99 -13.16
C TRP A 456 -26.69 -6.81 -12.30
N TYR A 457 -26.33 -7.12 -11.05
CA TYR A 457 -25.75 -6.17 -10.12
C TYR A 457 -24.45 -6.72 -9.57
N LYS A 458 -23.40 -5.91 -9.58
CA LYS A 458 -22.11 -6.22 -8.94
C LYS A 458 -22.11 -5.64 -7.54
N PHE A 459 -21.98 -6.51 -6.55
CA PHE A 459 -21.82 -6.21 -5.14
C PHE A 459 -20.35 -6.33 -4.78
N ASP A 460 -19.69 -5.18 -4.64
CA ASP A 460 -18.26 -5.03 -4.37
C ASP A 460 -18.10 -4.25 -3.06
N ASP A 461 -18.14 -4.99 -1.95
CA ASP A 461 -18.22 -4.45 -0.59
C ASP A 461 -19.26 -3.33 -0.47
N GLU A 462 -18.84 -2.08 -0.26
CA GLU A 462 -19.71 -0.92 -0.01
C GLU A 462 -20.46 -0.47 -1.27
N ARG A 463 -19.99 -0.89 -2.45
CA ARG A 463 -20.46 -0.39 -3.73
C ARG A 463 -21.32 -1.42 -4.44
N VAL A 464 -22.46 -0.96 -4.97
CA VAL A 464 -23.33 -1.77 -5.81
C VAL A 464 -23.49 -1.09 -7.17
N THR A 465 -23.09 -1.74 -8.27
CA THR A 465 -23.24 -1.21 -9.63
C THR A 465 -24.13 -2.11 -10.49
N LYS A 466 -24.85 -1.52 -11.45
CA LYS A 466 -25.52 -2.27 -12.51
C LYS A 466 -24.46 -2.72 -13.52
N GLU A 467 -24.49 -3.99 -13.90
CA GLU A 467 -23.57 -4.55 -14.89
C GLU A 467 -24.36 -5.31 -15.96
N ASP A 468 -23.72 -5.53 -17.11
CA ASP A 468 -24.26 -6.32 -18.19
C ASP A 468 -24.04 -7.83 -17.95
N MET A 469 -24.77 -8.65 -18.70
CA MET A 469 -24.66 -10.11 -18.63
C MET A 469 -23.25 -10.58 -19.04
N LYS A 470 -22.62 -9.92 -20.02
CA LYS A 470 -21.31 -10.31 -20.55
C LYS A 470 -20.23 -10.24 -19.47
N ARG A 471 -20.22 -9.17 -18.67
CA ARG A 471 -19.31 -8.97 -17.54
C ARG A 471 -19.58 -9.92 -16.39
N ALA A 472 -20.85 -10.17 -16.07
CA ALA A 472 -21.22 -11.08 -14.97
C ALA A 472 -20.94 -12.56 -15.31
N LEU A 473 -20.97 -12.92 -16.59
CA LEU A 473 -20.88 -14.30 -17.08
C LEU A 473 -19.58 -14.58 -17.84
N GLU A 474 -19.47 -14.10 -19.08
CA GLU A 474 -18.38 -14.46 -20.01
C GLU A 474 -17.01 -14.01 -19.52
N GLU A 475 -16.92 -12.81 -18.94
CA GLU A 475 -15.65 -12.30 -18.43
C GLU A 475 -15.17 -13.05 -17.18
N GLN A 476 -16.04 -13.83 -16.53
CA GLN A 476 -15.73 -14.59 -15.32
C GLN A 476 -15.34 -16.05 -15.58
N TYR A 477 -15.30 -16.49 -16.84
CA TYR A 477 -14.86 -17.84 -17.20
C TYR A 477 -13.37 -18.08 -16.91
N GLY A 478 -12.54 -17.03 -16.88
CA GLY A 478 -11.09 -17.14 -16.78
C GLY A 478 -10.43 -17.36 -18.15
N GLY A 479 -9.18 -17.84 -18.13
CA GLY A 479 -8.35 -18.06 -19.32
C GLY A 479 -7.41 -16.90 -19.66
N GLU A 480 -6.87 -16.95 -20.87
CA GLU A 480 -6.01 -15.91 -21.44
C GLU A 480 -6.83 -14.92 -22.25
N GLU A 481 -6.60 -13.62 -22.06
CA GLU A 481 -7.17 -12.57 -22.89
C GLU A 481 -6.14 -12.13 -23.94
N GLU A 482 -6.58 -12.11 -25.20
CA GLU A 482 -5.81 -11.59 -26.31
C GLU A 482 -6.19 -10.12 -26.50
N LEU A 483 -5.23 -9.20 -26.37
CA LEU A 483 -5.45 -7.82 -26.80
C LEU A 483 -5.62 -7.79 -28.33
N PRO A 484 -6.55 -6.99 -28.88
CA PRO A 484 -6.67 -6.80 -30.32
C PRO A 484 -5.32 -6.39 -30.92
N GLN A 485 -4.95 -6.99 -32.06
CA GLN A 485 -3.70 -6.67 -32.75
C GLN A 485 -3.63 -5.17 -33.06
N THR A 486 -2.70 -4.47 -32.42
CA THR A 486 -2.51 -3.03 -32.64
C THR A 486 -1.85 -2.70 -33.97
N ASN A 487 -1.47 -3.66 -34.84
CA ASN A 487 -0.90 -3.42 -36.17
C ASN A 487 -1.07 -4.63 -37.13
N PRO A 488 -1.87 -4.55 -38.22
CA PRO A 488 -2.06 -5.64 -39.18
C PRO A 488 -0.89 -5.86 -40.17
N GLY A 489 0.37 -5.69 -39.73
CA GLY A 489 1.54 -5.73 -40.61
C GLY A 489 2.85 -6.24 -40.02
N PHE A 490 2.91 -6.54 -38.72
CA PHE A 490 4.08 -7.16 -38.08
C PHE A 490 3.68 -8.53 -37.53
N ASN A 491 4.33 -9.60 -38.03
CA ASN A 491 4.14 -10.98 -37.55
C ASN A 491 4.77 -11.19 -36.16
N ASN A 492 4.29 -10.47 -35.14
CA ASN A 492 4.53 -10.81 -33.75
C ASN A 492 3.31 -11.56 -33.21
N THR A 493 3.53 -12.68 -32.52
CA THR A 493 2.48 -13.42 -31.83
C THR A 493 1.74 -12.51 -30.83
N PRO A 494 0.40 -12.54 -30.75
CA PRO A 494 -0.38 -11.71 -29.83
C PRO A 494 0.12 -11.84 -28.37
N PHE A 495 0.21 -10.72 -27.66
CA PHE A 495 0.55 -10.71 -26.24
C PHE A 495 -0.66 -11.24 -25.44
N LYS A 496 -0.54 -12.45 -24.89
CA LYS A 496 -1.57 -13.10 -24.08
C LYS A 496 -1.29 -12.82 -22.61
N PHE A 497 -2.28 -12.38 -21.84
CA PHE A 497 -2.18 -12.32 -20.39
C PHE A 497 -3.29 -13.13 -19.74
N THR A 498 -2.98 -13.78 -18.62
CA THR A 498 -3.94 -14.60 -17.87
C THR A 498 -4.86 -13.71 -17.03
N LYS A 499 -6.17 -13.97 -17.09
CA LYS A 499 -7.15 -13.32 -16.21
C LYS A 499 -7.02 -13.86 -14.79
N TYR A 500 -6.70 -12.98 -13.84
CA TYR A 500 -6.61 -13.31 -12.42
C TYR A 500 -7.94 -13.20 -11.67
N SER A 501 -8.99 -12.72 -12.36
CA SER A 501 -10.38 -12.69 -11.87
C SER A 501 -11.20 -13.78 -12.57
N ASN A 502 -11.84 -14.64 -11.80
CA ASN A 502 -12.70 -15.69 -12.32
C ASN A 502 -13.72 -16.16 -11.26
N ALA A 503 -14.81 -16.77 -11.73
CA ALA A 503 -15.84 -17.32 -10.88
C ALA A 503 -15.27 -18.40 -9.96
N TYR A 504 -15.61 -18.30 -8.68
CA TYR A 504 -15.19 -19.21 -7.62
C TYR A 504 -16.36 -20.08 -7.14
N MET A 505 -17.55 -19.50 -6.99
CA MET A 505 -18.75 -20.20 -6.55
C MET A 505 -19.95 -19.72 -7.36
N LEU A 506 -20.80 -20.65 -7.78
CA LEU A 506 -22.00 -20.39 -8.56
C LEU A 506 -23.24 -20.81 -7.76
N VAL A 507 -24.29 -19.99 -7.79
CA VAL A 507 -25.58 -20.33 -7.18
C VAL A 507 -26.67 -20.35 -8.23
N TYR A 508 -27.39 -21.45 -8.25
CA TYR A 508 -28.43 -21.76 -9.20
C TYR A 508 -29.75 -22.01 -8.46
N ILE A 509 -30.87 -21.58 -9.05
CA ILE A 509 -32.21 -21.78 -8.49
C ILE A 509 -33.03 -22.63 -9.45
N ARG A 510 -33.70 -23.68 -8.95
CA ARG A 510 -34.54 -24.55 -9.77
C ARG A 510 -35.74 -23.77 -10.29
N GLU A 511 -36.01 -23.88 -11.59
CA GLU A 511 -37.07 -23.09 -12.25
C GLU A 511 -38.47 -23.41 -11.68
N SER A 512 -38.74 -24.66 -11.29
CA SER A 512 -40.02 -25.05 -10.68
C SER A 512 -40.25 -24.47 -9.28
N ASP A 513 -39.18 -24.17 -8.54
CA ASP A 513 -39.24 -23.65 -7.17
C ASP A 513 -39.04 -22.12 -7.12
N LYS A 514 -38.87 -21.49 -8.29
CA LYS A 514 -38.55 -20.05 -8.45
C LYS A 514 -39.51 -19.14 -7.70
N ASP A 515 -40.81 -19.31 -7.88
CA ASP A 515 -41.82 -18.43 -7.25
C ASP A 515 -41.87 -18.59 -5.73
N LYS A 516 -41.51 -19.78 -5.23
CA LYS A 516 -41.41 -20.05 -3.78
C LYS A 516 -40.16 -19.42 -3.17
N ILE A 517 -39.04 -19.48 -3.89
CA ILE A 517 -37.73 -19.01 -3.42
C ILE A 517 -37.61 -17.48 -3.55
N ILE A 518 -37.99 -16.92 -4.71
CA ILE A 518 -38.01 -15.48 -5.01
C ILE A 518 -39.36 -14.89 -4.58
N CYS A 519 -39.69 -15.07 -3.31
CA CYS A 519 -40.93 -14.55 -2.72
C CYS A 519 -40.79 -13.08 -2.28
N ASN A 520 -41.91 -12.39 -2.12
CA ASN A 520 -41.92 -11.06 -1.53
C ASN A 520 -41.69 -11.14 -0.01
N VAL A 521 -40.85 -10.26 0.51
CA VAL A 521 -40.57 -10.13 1.96
C VAL A 521 -40.92 -8.72 2.38
N ASP A 522 -42.02 -8.61 3.11
CA ASP A 522 -42.59 -7.34 3.55
C ASP A 522 -42.24 -7.03 5.02
N GLU A 523 -42.48 -5.81 5.48
CA GLU A 523 -42.28 -5.40 6.89
C GLU A 523 -43.11 -6.26 7.88
N LYS A 524 -44.14 -6.96 7.41
CA LYS A 524 -44.99 -7.89 8.19
C LYS A 524 -44.32 -9.22 8.50
N ASP A 525 -43.32 -9.62 7.70
CA ASP A 525 -42.56 -10.85 7.92
C ASP A 525 -41.48 -10.66 9.01
N ILE A 526 -41.25 -9.41 9.43
CA ILE A 526 -40.30 -9.05 10.47
C ILE A 526 -41.05 -8.92 11.80
N ALA A 527 -40.60 -9.63 12.83
CA ALA A 527 -41.25 -9.60 14.14
C ALA A 527 -41.29 -8.18 14.74
N GLU A 528 -42.39 -7.83 15.42
CA GLU A 528 -42.61 -6.47 15.94
C GLU A 528 -41.53 -6.03 16.94
N HIS A 529 -41.09 -6.94 17.82
CA HIS A 529 -40.05 -6.63 18.81
C HIS A 529 -38.71 -6.29 18.16
N LEU A 530 -38.35 -6.94 17.04
CA LEU A 530 -37.16 -6.62 16.25
C LEU A 530 -37.26 -5.25 15.58
N ARG A 531 -38.42 -4.93 14.99
CA ARG A 531 -38.68 -3.63 14.35
C ARG A 531 -38.54 -2.48 15.35
N VAL A 532 -39.18 -2.60 16.52
CA VAL A 532 -39.14 -1.56 17.57
C VAL A 532 -37.71 -1.36 18.08
N ARG A 533 -37.00 -2.45 18.37
CA ARG A 533 -35.61 -2.40 18.82
C ARG A 533 -34.69 -1.71 17.81
N LEU A 534 -34.74 -2.13 16.55
CA LEU A 534 -33.84 -1.62 15.50
C LEU A 534 -34.16 -0.18 15.10
N LYS A 535 -35.44 0.24 15.12
CA LYS A 535 -35.81 1.65 14.94
C LYS A 535 -35.26 2.52 16.07
N LYS A 536 -35.38 2.08 17.32
CA LYS A 536 -34.83 2.81 18.48
C LYS A 536 -33.30 2.93 18.41
N GLU A 537 -32.59 1.84 18.08
CA GLU A 537 -31.13 1.86 17.91
C GLU A 537 -30.68 2.83 16.80
N GLN A 538 -31.47 2.93 15.71
CA GLN A 538 -31.20 3.87 14.61
C GLN A 538 -31.41 5.33 15.04
N GLU A 539 -32.52 5.64 15.72
CA GLU A 539 -32.82 6.98 16.25
C GLU A 539 -31.73 7.47 17.22
N GLU A 540 -31.32 6.65 18.18
CA GLU A 540 -30.25 6.99 19.14
C GLU A 540 -28.91 7.28 18.43
N LYS A 541 -28.61 6.53 17.36
CA LYS A 541 -27.40 6.72 16.56
C LYS A 541 -27.44 8.01 15.74
N GLU A 542 -28.60 8.36 15.18
CA GLU A 542 -28.81 9.60 14.46
C GLU A 542 -28.71 10.81 15.39
N ASP A 543 -29.28 10.74 16.59
CA ASP A 543 -29.14 11.78 17.61
C ASP A 543 -27.69 11.97 18.04
N LYS A 544 -26.96 10.87 18.26
CA LYS A 544 -25.52 10.93 18.58
C LYS A 544 -24.71 11.54 17.43
N LYS A 545 -25.05 11.23 16.18
CA LYS A 545 -24.42 11.83 14.98
C LYS A 545 -24.72 13.32 14.89
N ARG A 546 -25.96 13.73 15.14
CA ARG A 546 -26.39 15.14 15.16
C ARG A 546 -25.68 15.92 16.26
N TYR A 547 -25.57 15.35 17.46
CA TYR A 547 -24.81 15.94 18.57
C TYR A 547 -23.32 16.12 18.22
N LYS A 548 -22.68 15.09 17.64
CA LYS A 548 -21.28 15.18 17.19
C LYS A 548 -21.10 16.24 16.09
N ALA A 549 -22.01 16.31 15.12
CA ALA A 549 -21.97 17.33 14.07
C ALA A 549 -22.09 18.75 14.64
N GLN A 550 -22.98 18.96 15.62
CA GLN A 550 -23.10 20.25 16.32
C GLN A 550 -21.86 20.58 17.15
N ALA A 551 -21.28 19.60 17.85
CA ALA A 551 -20.04 19.79 18.61
C ALA A 551 -18.87 20.17 17.69
N HIS A 552 -18.79 19.60 16.49
CA HIS A 552 -17.75 19.89 15.49
C HIS A 552 -17.76 21.36 15.00
N LEU A 553 -18.85 22.10 15.16
CA LEU A 553 -18.93 23.52 14.78
C LEU A 553 -18.22 24.46 15.77
N PHE A 554 -17.92 23.99 16.97
CA PHE A 554 -17.28 24.78 18.02
C PHE A 554 -15.82 24.36 18.23
N THR A 555 -15.05 25.25 18.82
CA THR A 555 -13.69 24.99 19.28
C THR A 555 -13.45 25.64 20.63
N ILE A 556 -12.49 25.11 21.39
CA ILE A 556 -12.06 25.65 22.66
C ILE A 556 -10.74 26.40 22.45
N ILE A 557 -10.67 27.63 22.95
CA ILE A 557 -9.45 28.44 23.02
C ILE A 557 -9.08 28.64 24.50
N LYS A 558 -7.85 28.34 24.87
CA LYS A 558 -7.31 28.53 26.21
C LYS A 558 -6.41 29.76 26.23
N VAL A 559 -6.66 30.71 27.12
CA VAL A 559 -5.93 31.99 27.19
C VAL A 559 -5.27 32.12 28.54
N ALA A 560 -3.94 32.19 28.55
CA ALA A 560 -3.12 32.40 29.73
C ALA A 560 -2.62 33.87 29.81
N ARG A 561 -2.47 34.40 31.02
CA ARG A 561 -2.02 35.76 31.34
C ARG A 561 -0.90 35.76 32.38
N ASP A 562 -0.25 36.91 32.58
CA ASP A 562 0.80 37.10 33.58
C ASP A 562 0.31 36.78 35.02
N GLU A 563 -0.98 37.01 35.32
CA GLU A 563 -1.59 36.63 36.60
C GLU A 563 -1.64 35.11 36.79
N ASP A 564 -1.99 34.36 35.74
CA ASP A 564 -2.06 32.89 35.79
C ASP A 564 -0.66 32.28 36.04
N LEU A 565 0.38 32.86 35.42
CA LEU A 565 1.79 32.50 35.65
C LEU A 565 2.18 32.77 37.11
N SER A 566 1.83 33.95 37.62
CA SER A 566 2.11 34.37 39.00
C SER A 566 1.44 33.48 40.04
N GLU A 567 0.22 33.03 39.76
CA GLU A 567 -0.57 32.21 40.69
C GLU A 567 -0.09 30.76 40.75
N GLN A 568 0.35 30.20 39.62
CA GLN A 568 0.66 28.78 39.47
C GLN A 568 2.15 28.43 39.67
N ILE A 569 3.07 29.29 39.20
CA ILE A 569 4.52 29.04 39.31
C ILE A 569 4.93 29.02 40.79
N GLY A 570 5.52 27.90 41.23
CA GLY A 570 5.95 27.68 42.61
C GLY A 570 4.97 26.92 43.49
N LYS A 571 3.74 26.69 43.01
CA LYS A 571 2.70 25.93 43.73
C LYS A 571 2.37 24.64 43.00
N ASP A 572 1.63 24.75 41.90
CA ASP A 572 1.11 23.63 41.13
C ASP A 572 2.00 23.30 39.92
N ILE A 573 2.80 24.28 39.48
CA ILE A 573 3.69 24.19 38.33
C ILE A 573 5.06 24.73 38.76
N TYR A 574 6.12 23.98 38.47
CA TYR A 574 7.49 24.41 38.74
C TYR A 574 8.27 24.69 37.45
N PHE A 575 8.04 23.88 36.41
CA PHE A 575 8.86 23.91 35.20
C PHE A 575 8.21 24.61 33.99
N ASP A 576 7.03 24.18 33.56
CA ASP A 576 6.30 24.93 32.52
C ASP A 576 5.84 26.31 33.06
N LEU A 577 5.38 27.20 32.17
CA LEU A 577 4.92 28.51 32.62
C LEU A 577 3.50 28.46 33.20
N VAL A 578 2.66 27.51 32.75
CA VAL A 578 1.26 27.42 33.17
C VAL A 578 0.65 26.05 32.84
N ASP A 579 -0.23 25.57 33.73
CA ASP A 579 -1.17 24.49 33.45
C ASP A 579 -2.36 25.03 32.66
N HIS A 580 -2.47 24.62 31.40
CA HIS A 580 -3.52 25.10 30.51
C HIS A 580 -4.91 24.54 30.87
N ASP A 581 -5.02 23.52 31.72
CA ASP A 581 -6.33 23.03 32.18
C ASP A 581 -6.90 23.91 33.30
N LYS A 582 -6.05 24.74 33.92
CA LYS A 582 -6.43 25.70 34.97
C LYS A 582 -6.62 27.13 34.45
N VAL A 583 -6.31 27.41 33.18
CA VAL A 583 -6.54 28.75 32.59
C VAL A 583 -7.95 28.90 32.03
N ARG A 584 -8.36 30.16 31.80
CA ARG A 584 -9.68 30.45 31.26
C ARG A 584 -9.84 29.87 29.85
N SER A 585 -10.93 29.12 29.67
CA SER A 585 -11.30 28.49 28.40
C SER A 585 -12.51 29.17 27.77
N PHE A 586 -12.45 29.43 26.47
CA PHE A 586 -13.49 30.06 25.67
C PHE A 586 -14.02 29.06 24.64
N ARG A 587 -15.31 28.75 24.70
CA ARG A 587 -16.01 27.93 23.70
C ARG A 587 -16.62 28.84 22.63
N ILE A 588 -16.04 28.83 21.43
CA ILE A 588 -16.37 29.75 20.34
C ILE A 588 -16.67 28.98 19.06
N GLN A 589 -17.53 29.50 18.18
CA GLN A 589 -17.80 28.89 16.88
C GLN A 589 -16.56 29.01 15.99
N LYS A 590 -16.22 27.95 15.24
CA LYS A 590 -15.02 27.95 14.37
C LYS A 590 -15.04 29.09 13.34
N GLN A 591 -16.22 29.47 12.86
CA GLN A 591 -16.40 30.55 11.88
C GLN A 591 -16.31 31.97 12.47
N THR A 592 -16.28 32.14 13.79
CA THR A 592 -16.17 33.47 14.42
C THR A 592 -14.85 34.13 14.02
N PRO A 593 -14.87 35.38 13.49
CA PRO A 593 -13.66 36.15 13.23
C PRO A 593 -12.84 36.37 14.51
N PHE A 594 -11.51 36.29 14.42
CA PHE A 594 -10.65 36.42 15.60
C PHE A 594 -10.81 37.78 16.31
N ASN A 595 -11.07 38.86 15.57
CA ASN A 595 -11.39 40.17 16.15
C ASN A 595 -12.63 40.15 17.06
N GLN A 596 -13.68 39.39 16.71
CA GLN A 596 -14.83 39.22 17.60
C GLN A 596 -14.47 38.41 18.84
N PHE A 597 -13.57 37.44 18.71
CA PHE A 597 -13.02 36.74 19.88
C PHE A 597 -12.25 37.70 20.81
N LYS A 598 -11.49 38.68 20.30
CA LYS A 598 -10.85 39.72 21.14
C LYS A 598 -11.87 40.53 21.95
N GLU A 599 -13.06 40.77 21.41
CA GLU A 599 -14.16 41.42 22.14
C GLU A 599 -14.72 40.55 23.27
N GLU A 600 -14.87 39.25 23.05
CA GLU A 600 -15.28 38.31 24.10
C GLU A 600 -14.23 38.24 25.23
N VAL A 601 -12.95 38.24 24.88
CA VAL A 601 -11.85 38.34 25.85
C VAL A 601 -11.87 39.70 26.58
N ALA A 602 -12.19 40.79 25.88
CA ALA A 602 -12.31 42.11 26.49
C ALA A 602 -13.43 42.18 27.54
N LYS A 603 -14.57 41.53 27.27
CA LYS A 603 -15.69 41.43 28.22
C LYS A 603 -15.33 40.60 29.44
N GLU A 604 -14.65 39.48 29.25
CA GLU A 604 -14.29 38.55 30.33
C GLU A 604 -13.20 39.12 31.24
N PHE A 605 -12.14 39.71 30.68
CA PHE A 605 -11.00 40.18 31.47
C PHE A 605 -10.98 41.70 31.72
N GLY A 606 -11.90 42.46 31.13
CA GLY A 606 -11.94 43.92 31.28
C GLY A 606 -10.78 44.66 30.58
N ILE A 607 -10.11 44.02 29.61
CA ILE A 607 -8.98 44.60 28.88
C ILE A 607 -9.47 45.00 27.49
N PRO A 608 -9.54 46.30 27.14
CA PRO A 608 -9.95 46.74 25.81
C PRO A 608 -9.10 46.16 24.68
N VAL A 609 -9.72 45.90 23.51
CA VAL A 609 -9.10 45.22 22.37
C VAL A 609 -7.78 45.87 21.93
N GLN A 610 -7.69 47.20 21.97
CA GLN A 610 -6.49 47.95 21.59
C GLN A 610 -5.26 47.71 22.49
N PHE A 611 -5.46 47.12 23.67
CA PHE A 611 -4.40 46.80 24.63
C PHE A 611 -4.08 45.30 24.68
N GLN A 612 -4.68 44.50 23.80
CA GLN A 612 -4.50 43.05 23.74
C GLN A 612 -3.53 42.65 22.61
N ARG A 613 -2.46 41.95 22.96
CA ARG A 613 -1.61 41.24 21.98
C ARG A 613 -1.56 39.75 22.31
N PHE A 614 -2.02 38.91 21.38
CA PHE A 614 -2.01 37.46 21.56
C PHE A 614 -0.74 36.83 20.98
N TRP A 615 -0.21 35.85 21.69
CA TRP A 615 0.90 35.01 21.27
C TRP A 615 0.46 33.58 21.10
N ILE A 616 0.95 32.93 20.05
CA ILE A 616 0.77 31.49 19.85
C ILE A 616 1.62 30.74 20.87
N TRP A 617 0.99 29.84 21.59
CA TRP A 617 1.67 28.92 22.49
C TRP A 617 2.05 27.65 21.74
N ALA A 618 3.32 27.29 21.72
CA ALA A 618 3.81 26.13 20.96
C ALA A 618 4.53 25.13 21.86
N LYS A 619 4.38 23.84 21.55
CA LYS A 619 5.22 22.77 22.10
C LYS A 619 6.56 22.78 21.39
N ARG A 620 7.65 22.83 22.14
CA ARG A 620 9.02 22.70 21.65
C ARG A 620 9.42 21.23 21.55
N GLN A 621 10.54 20.95 20.87
CA GLN A 621 11.07 19.58 20.71
C GLN A 621 11.43 18.94 22.05
N ASN A 622 11.90 19.74 23.02
CA ASN A 622 12.17 19.31 24.39
C ASN A 622 10.92 19.10 25.26
N HIS A 623 9.74 18.94 24.64
CA HIS A 623 8.44 18.75 25.27
C HIS A 623 7.93 19.89 26.17
N THR A 624 8.60 21.05 26.19
CA THR A 624 8.13 22.24 26.94
C THR A 624 7.13 23.07 26.15
N TYR A 625 6.24 23.78 26.84
CA TYR A 625 5.27 24.66 26.20
C TYR A 625 5.61 26.12 26.48
N ARG A 626 5.88 26.93 25.44
CA ARG A 626 6.20 28.35 25.62
C ARG A 626 5.47 29.25 24.61
N PRO A 627 5.20 30.53 24.95
CA PRO A 627 4.85 31.55 23.96
C PRO A 627 5.96 31.64 22.91
N ASN A 628 5.58 31.48 21.63
CA ASN A 628 6.53 31.42 20.51
C ASN A 628 6.63 32.76 19.78
N ARG A 629 5.51 33.23 19.24
CA ARG A 629 5.44 34.49 18.49
C ARG A 629 4.07 35.16 18.65
N PRO A 630 3.99 36.49 18.47
CA PRO A 630 2.70 37.17 18.40
C PRO A 630 1.93 36.76 17.14
N LEU A 631 0.61 36.90 17.20
CA LEU A 631 -0.26 36.83 16.03
C LEU A 631 0.04 38.00 15.09
N THR A 632 0.06 37.70 13.80
CA THR A 632 0.22 38.73 12.76
C THR A 632 -1.12 39.42 12.49
N PRO A 633 -1.12 40.67 11.96
CA PRO A 633 -2.37 41.34 11.59
C PRO A 633 -3.21 40.55 10.58
N GLN A 634 -2.57 39.79 9.68
CA GLN A 634 -3.27 38.91 8.74
C GLN A 634 -3.97 37.75 9.46
N GLU A 635 -3.31 37.12 10.42
CA GLU A 635 -3.90 36.05 11.22
C GLU A 635 -5.07 36.54 12.08
N GLU A 636 -5.00 37.75 12.62
CA GLU A 636 -6.11 38.35 13.39
C GLU A 636 -7.36 38.67 12.52
N THR A 637 -7.23 38.71 11.19
CA THR A 637 -8.38 38.87 10.27
C THR A 637 -9.08 37.55 9.95
N GLN A 638 -8.48 36.40 10.27
CA GLN A 638 -9.04 35.09 9.95
C GLN A 638 -10.09 34.65 10.98
N SER A 639 -10.83 33.58 10.65
CA SER A 639 -11.69 32.90 11.61
C SER A 639 -10.86 32.13 12.64
N VAL A 640 -11.42 31.93 13.84
CA VAL A 640 -10.79 31.13 14.91
C VAL A 640 -10.45 29.71 14.42
N GLY A 641 -11.32 29.11 13.61
CA GLY A 641 -11.13 27.77 13.05
C GLY A 641 -9.91 27.69 12.12
N GLN A 642 -9.79 28.64 11.20
CA GLN A 642 -8.63 28.75 10.31
C GLN A 642 -7.34 29.02 11.09
N LEU A 643 -7.39 29.91 12.08
CA LEU A 643 -6.24 30.21 12.93
C LEU A 643 -5.77 28.95 13.70
N ARG A 644 -6.73 28.17 14.21
CA ARG A 644 -6.45 26.88 14.85
C ARG A 644 -5.77 25.92 13.88
N GLU A 645 -6.28 25.78 12.65
CA GLU A 645 -5.70 24.89 11.64
C GLU A 645 -4.27 25.29 11.24
N VAL A 646 -4.03 26.58 11.02
CA VAL A 646 -2.69 27.11 10.70
C VAL A 646 -1.71 26.89 11.85
N SER A 647 -2.18 27.03 13.10
CA SER A 647 -1.39 26.79 14.31
C SER A 647 -1.11 25.30 14.58
N ASN A 648 -1.90 24.38 14.00
CA ASN A 648 -1.94 22.95 14.38
C ASN A 648 -1.15 22.00 13.46
N LYS A 649 -0.06 22.46 12.85
CA LYS A 649 0.91 21.55 12.18
C LYS A 649 1.55 20.49 13.13
N THR A 650 1.18 20.47 14.42
CA THR A 650 1.78 19.67 15.50
C THR A 650 0.76 18.87 16.34
N HIS A 651 -0.44 18.53 15.83
CA HIS A 651 -1.40 17.63 16.48
C HIS A 651 -1.90 18.03 17.89
N ASN A 652 -2.38 19.27 18.10
CA ASN A 652 -3.12 19.61 19.32
C ASN A 652 -4.60 19.92 19.02
N ALA A 653 -5.54 19.36 19.78
CA ALA A 653 -6.97 19.59 19.55
C ALA A 653 -7.43 21.02 19.91
N GLU A 654 -6.66 21.77 20.70
CA GLU A 654 -7.05 23.05 21.30
C GLU A 654 -6.08 24.19 20.91
N LEU A 655 -6.61 25.39 20.68
CA LEU A 655 -5.79 26.58 20.44
C LEU A 655 -5.39 27.21 21.78
N LYS A 656 -4.07 27.25 22.05
CA LYS A 656 -3.50 27.80 23.30
C LYS A 656 -2.83 29.14 22.99
N LEU A 657 -3.22 30.18 23.73
CA LEU A 657 -2.74 31.55 23.53
C LEU A 657 -2.23 32.17 24.84
N PHE A 658 -1.22 33.03 24.73
CA PHE A 658 -0.80 33.94 25.80
C PHE A 658 -1.26 35.36 25.48
N LEU A 659 -1.93 36.02 26.42
CA LEU A 659 -2.37 37.40 26.30
C LEU A 659 -1.34 38.33 26.95
N GLU A 660 -0.61 39.08 26.12
CA GLU A 660 0.26 40.17 26.54
C GLU A 660 -0.58 41.42 26.80
N VAL A 661 -0.44 41.97 28.01
CA VAL A 661 -0.99 43.25 28.44
C VAL A 661 0.18 44.08 28.98
N GLU A 662 0.37 45.28 28.46
CA GLU A 662 1.40 46.19 28.96
C GLU A 662 0.77 47.17 29.95
N LEU A 663 1.40 47.38 31.11
CA LEU A 663 0.91 48.29 32.15
C LEU A 663 1.76 49.56 32.19
N GLY A 664 1.10 50.71 32.21
CA GLY A 664 1.73 52.00 32.41
C GLY A 664 2.19 52.23 33.87
N PRO A 665 2.91 53.33 34.15
CA PRO A 665 3.34 53.67 35.50
C PRO A 665 2.19 53.84 36.52
N ASP A 666 0.98 54.11 36.03
CA ASP A 666 -0.26 54.21 36.79
C ASP A 666 -1.01 52.86 36.94
N LEU A 667 -0.37 51.75 36.56
CA LEU A 667 -0.91 50.39 36.55
C LEU A 667 -2.13 50.21 35.64
N ARG A 668 -2.32 51.09 34.64
CA ARG A 668 -3.38 50.94 33.64
C ARG A 668 -2.86 50.30 32.35
N PRO A 669 -3.67 49.49 31.65
CA PRO A 669 -3.29 48.94 30.36
C PRO A 669 -2.97 50.04 29.34
N ILE A 670 -1.82 49.90 28.67
CA ILE A 670 -1.40 50.78 27.57
C ILE A 670 -1.26 49.97 26.28
N PRO A 671 -1.29 50.61 25.10
CA PRO A 671 -1.05 49.92 23.84
C PRO A 671 0.30 49.22 23.86
N PRO A 672 0.37 47.91 23.58
CA PRO A 672 1.63 47.20 23.63
C PRO A 672 2.57 47.74 22.53
N PRO A 673 3.84 48.03 22.84
CA PRO A 673 4.75 48.75 21.95
C PRO A 673 5.06 47.96 20.67
N ASP A 674 5.40 48.66 19.59
CA ASP A 674 5.86 48.04 18.35
C ASP A 674 7.15 47.25 18.57
N LYS A 675 7.27 46.09 17.92
CA LYS A 675 8.41 45.18 18.09
C LYS A 675 9.17 45.00 16.80
N THR A 676 10.49 45.03 16.91
CA THR A 676 11.37 44.62 15.82
C THR A 676 11.66 43.13 15.89
N LYS A 677 12.13 42.53 14.80
CA LYS A 677 12.56 41.12 14.78
C LYS A 677 13.73 40.82 15.74
N GLU A 678 14.37 41.86 16.26
CA GLU A 678 15.46 41.71 17.23
C GLU A 678 14.95 41.61 18.68
N ASP A 679 13.70 41.97 18.94
CA ASP A 679 13.10 41.89 20.27
C ASP A 679 12.72 40.45 20.61
N ILE A 680 13.20 39.96 21.75
CA ILE A 680 12.85 38.66 22.31
C ILE A 680 12.16 38.85 23.66
N LEU A 681 11.18 37.99 23.95
CA LEU A 681 10.45 37.96 25.22
C LEU A 681 11.07 36.93 26.15
N LEU A 682 11.54 37.37 27.31
CA LEU A 682 12.08 36.51 28.37
C LEU A 682 11.14 36.50 29.57
N PHE A 683 11.01 35.32 30.20
CA PHE A 683 10.23 35.10 31.42
C PHE A 683 11.20 34.76 32.55
N PHE A 684 11.01 35.35 33.72
CA PHE A 684 11.93 35.22 34.84
C PHE A 684 11.26 34.55 36.04
N LYS A 685 11.95 33.56 36.59
CA LYS A 685 11.61 32.90 37.85
C LYS A 685 12.75 33.16 38.83
N LEU A 686 12.43 33.45 40.08
CA LEU A 686 13.39 33.57 41.17
C LEU A 686 13.29 32.34 42.06
N TYR A 687 14.43 31.69 42.26
CA TYR A 687 14.58 30.62 43.24
C TYR A 687 15.20 31.20 44.51
N ASP A 688 14.51 31.07 45.63
CA ASP A 688 15.00 31.41 46.97
C ASP A 688 15.60 30.14 47.60
N PRO A 689 16.93 30.01 47.71
CA PRO A 689 17.57 28.79 48.20
C PRO A 689 17.31 28.54 49.70
N GLU A 690 17.05 29.59 50.49
CA GLU A 690 16.76 29.45 51.92
C GLU A 690 15.36 28.87 52.13
N LYS A 691 14.39 29.34 51.34
CA LYS A 691 13.00 28.86 51.40
C LYS A 691 12.75 27.63 50.54
N LYS A 692 13.65 27.35 49.59
CA LYS A 692 13.50 26.33 48.53
C LYS A 692 12.23 26.58 47.70
N GLU A 693 11.91 27.85 47.48
CA GLU A 693 10.71 28.27 46.76
C GLU A 693 11.09 28.92 45.44
N LEU A 694 10.34 28.58 44.39
CA LEU A 694 10.43 29.22 43.08
C LEU A 694 9.22 30.15 42.95
N ARG A 695 9.40 31.37 42.46
CA ARG A 695 8.29 32.27 42.16
C ARG A 695 8.49 33.00 40.84
N TYR A 696 7.40 33.32 40.17
CA TYR A 696 7.44 34.17 38.99
C TYR A 696 7.78 35.63 39.37
N VAL A 697 8.66 36.26 38.59
CA VAL A 697 9.14 37.63 38.82
C VAL A 697 8.64 38.60 37.74
N GLY A 698 8.24 38.06 36.58
CA GLY A 698 7.74 38.85 35.46
C GLY A 698 8.41 38.48 34.15
N ARG A 699 8.17 39.33 33.14
CA ARG A 699 8.72 39.18 31.79
C ARG A 699 9.37 40.48 31.31
N LEU A 700 10.36 40.38 30.43
CA LEU A 700 11.00 41.53 29.79
C LEU A 700 11.20 41.31 28.30
N PHE A 701 11.05 42.39 27.53
CA PHE A 701 11.57 42.47 26.17
C PHE A 701 13.02 42.93 26.21
N VAL A 702 13.88 42.19 25.50
CA VAL A 702 15.30 42.52 25.35
C VAL A 702 15.70 42.38 23.89
N LYS A 703 16.79 43.03 23.48
CA LYS A 703 17.38 42.78 22.15
C LYS A 703 18.12 41.46 22.16
N SER A 704 17.90 40.63 21.16
CA SER A 704 18.60 39.35 20.96
C SER A 704 20.12 39.49 20.86
N SER A 705 20.62 40.64 20.39
CA SER A 705 22.03 41.00 20.37
C SER A 705 22.56 41.53 21.72
N GLY A 706 21.67 41.88 22.64
CA GLY A 706 22.01 42.36 23.98
C GLY A 706 22.55 41.26 24.88
N LYS A 707 23.08 41.66 26.03
CA LYS A 707 23.77 40.77 26.99
C LYS A 707 22.98 40.66 28.30
N PRO A 708 23.01 39.51 29.01
CA PRO A 708 22.35 39.39 30.31
C PRO A 708 22.81 40.44 31.33
N MET A 709 24.09 40.87 31.29
CA MET A 709 24.59 41.92 32.18
C MET A 709 23.86 43.27 32.04
N GLU A 710 23.28 43.56 30.87
CA GLU A 710 22.59 44.82 30.59
C GLU A 710 21.23 44.91 31.30
N ILE A 711 20.66 43.78 31.69
CA ILE A 711 19.33 43.69 32.31
C ILE A 711 19.35 43.43 33.81
N LEU A 712 20.52 43.17 34.41
CA LEU A 712 20.66 42.80 35.83
C LEU A 712 20.04 43.82 36.78
N GLY A 713 20.29 45.11 36.57
CA GLY A 713 19.72 46.15 37.44
C GLY A 713 18.18 46.16 37.42
N LYS A 714 17.57 45.88 36.26
CA LYS A 714 16.12 45.78 36.12
C LYS A 714 15.58 44.47 36.73
N LEU A 715 16.30 43.36 36.58
CA LEU A 715 15.95 42.09 37.20
C LEU A 715 15.98 42.17 38.73
N ASN A 716 17.02 42.81 39.29
CA ASN A 716 17.11 43.06 40.73
C ASN A 716 15.91 43.88 41.22
N GLN A 717 15.54 44.95 40.50
CA GLN A 717 14.36 45.74 40.83
C GLN A 717 13.07 44.91 40.80
N MET A 718 12.88 44.06 39.78
CA MET A 718 11.70 43.20 39.68
C MET A 718 11.67 42.10 40.77
N ALA A 719 12.83 41.58 41.13
CA ALA A 719 12.98 40.60 42.21
C ALA A 719 12.78 41.23 43.60
N GLY A 720 12.92 42.56 43.73
CA GLY A 720 12.85 43.28 45.01
C GLY A 720 14.20 43.38 45.72
N PHE A 721 15.30 43.25 44.99
CA PHE A 721 16.68 43.36 45.50
C PHE A 721 17.27 44.76 45.26
N ALA A 722 18.41 45.04 45.92
CA ALA A 722 19.20 46.22 45.63
C ALA A 722 19.77 46.16 44.20
N SER A 723 19.95 47.31 43.54
CA SER A 723 20.36 47.37 42.13
C SER A 723 21.73 46.72 41.86
N ASP A 724 22.59 46.69 42.87
CA ASP A 724 23.96 46.16 42.87
C ASP A 724 24.09 44.76 43.49
N GLU A 725 22.97 44.15 43.91
CA GLU A 725 22.95 42.78 44.42
C GLU A 725 23.47 41.80 43.36
N GLU A 726 24.38 40.90 43.75
CA GLU A 726 24.91 39.89 42.85
C GLU A 726 23.95 38.72 42.73
N ILE A 727 23.38 38.54 41.53
CA ILE A 727 22.52 37.40 41.22
C ILE A 727 23.17 36.48 40.19
N GLU A 728 22.94 35.17 40.34
CA GLU A 728 23.27 34.16 39.34
C GLU A 728 22.09 33.96 38.39
N LEU A 729 22.40 33.72 37.11
CA LEU A 729 21.38 33.53 36.07
C LEU A 729 21.50 32.12 35.50
N TYR A 730 20.35 31.47 35.37
CA TYR A 730 20.25 30.13 34.79
C TYR A 730 19.20 30.12 33.67
N GLU A 731 19.49 29.44 32.57
CA GLU A 731 18.50 29.12 31.54
C GLU A 731 17.80 27.81 31.89
N GLU A 732 16.48 27.86 31.99
CA GLU A 732 15.63 26.69 32.25
C GLU A 732 15.22 26.01 30.93
N ILE A 733 15.79 24.82 30.69
CA ILE A 733 15.78 24.17 29.37
C ILE A 733 14.79 23.01 29.27
N LYS A 734 14.98 21.95 30.07
CA LYS A 734 14.08 20.78 30.12
C LYS A 734 13.91 20.21 31.53
N PHE A 735 12.81 19.48 31.76
CA PHE A 735 12.49 18.85 33.04
C PHE A 735 12.64 17.33 33.02
N GLU A 736 12.22 16.68 31.92
CA GLU A 736 12.18 15.23 31.79
C GLU A 736 13.19 14.73 30.76
N PRO A 737 13.92 13.63 31.04
CA PRO A 737 13.93 12.86 32.29
C PRO A 737 14.77 13.48 33.42
N CYS A 738 15.53 14.55 33.14
CA CYS A 738 16.36 15.26 34.12
C CYS A 738 16.15 16.77 34.01
N VAL A 739 16.04 17.45 35.16
CA VAL A 739 16.02 18.92 35.22
C VAL A 739 17.34 19.47 34.70
N MET A 740 17.26 20.28 33.66
CA MET A 740 18.41 20.91 33.03
C MET A 740 18.27 22.43 33.14
N CYS A 741 19.10 23.00 34.01
CA CYS A 741 19.30 24.42 34.16
C CYS A 741 20.79 24.71 33.92
N GLU A 742 21.12 25.55 32.94
CA GLU A 742 22.50 25.89 32.62
C GLU A 742 22.83 27.31 33.06
N HIS A 743 24.03 27.51 33.60
CA HIS A 743 24.47 28.82 34.07
C HIS A 743 24.74 29.75 32.87
N LEU A 744 24.08 30.91 32.84
CA LEU A 744 24.21 31.89 31.76
C LEU A 744 25.47 32.74 31.91
N ASP A 745 26.32 32.77 30.88
CA ASP A 745 27.41 33.76 30.80
C ASP A 745 26.84 35.15 30.58
N LYS A 746 27.01 36.01 31.60
CA LYS A 746 26.54 37.39 31.63
C LYS A 746 27.09 38.25 30.48
N ARG A 747 28.19 37.84 29.82
CA ARG A 747 28.89 38.60 28.77
C ARG A 747 28.53 38.20 27.34
N THR A 748 27.90 37.05 27.16
CA THR A 748 27.55 36.50 25.83
C THR A 748 26.15 36.98 25.43
N SER A 749 25.95 37.29 24.14
CA SER A 749 24.65 37.78 23.67
C SER A 749 23.61 36.66 23.63
N PHE A 750 22.34 36.99 23.87
CA PHE A 750 21.24 36.01 23.86
C PHE A 750 21.08 35.21 22.54
N ARG A 751 21.63 35.67 21.41
CA ARG A 751 21.48 35.05 20.08
C ARG A 751 22.53 33.98 19.73
N LEU A 752 23.72 34.00 20.36
CA LEU A 752 24.88 33.22 19.91
C LEU A 752 24.97 31.83 20.54
N SER A 753 24.34 31.61 21.69
CA SER A 753 24.28 30.29 22.34
C SER A 753 23.27 29.37 21.67
N GLN A 754 23.63 28.10 21.50
CA GLN A 754 22.79 27.02 21.01
C GLN A 754 23.09 25.75 21.80
N ILE A 755 22.07 25.18 22.42
CA ILE A 755 22.17 23.86 23.03
C ILE A 755 22.05 22.83 21.92
N VAL A 756 22.96 21.86 21.92
CA VAL A 756 23.00 20.77 20.94
C VAL A 756 22.94 19.43 21.67
N HIS A 757 22.00 18.59 21.28
CA HIS A 757 21.80 17.23 21.77
C HIS A 757 22.71 16.27 20.99
N PHE A 758 23.56 15.54 21.70
CA PHE A 758 24.46 14.56 21.10
C PHE A 758 23.96 13.14 21.35
N ARG A 759 23.87 12.36 20.26
CA ARG A 759 23.51 10.93 20.28
C ARG A 759 24.64 10.08 19.73
N ALA A 760 24.92 8.94 20.35
CA ALA A 760 25.80 7.95 19.76
C ALA A 760 25.14 7.38 18.47
N LEU A 761 25.91 7.25 17.39
CA LEU A 761 25.39 6.73 16.12
C LEU A 761 24.85 5.29 16.24
N GLU A 762 25.42 4.49 17.14
CA GLU A 762 24.96 3.13 17.47
C GLU A 762 23.59 3.11 18.19
N ARG A 763 23.23 4.22 18.86
CA ARG A 763 21.99 4.37 19.64
C ARG A 763 21.24 5.65 19.23
N PRO A 764 20.74 5.75 17.98
CA PRO A 764 20.26 7.01 17.41
C PRO A 764 18.95 7.56 18.01
N LYS A 765 18.29 6.79 18.87
CA LYS A 765 17.04 7.16 19.54
C LYS A 765 17.25 7.71 20.95
N GLU A 766 18.45 7.58 21.51
CA GLU A 766 18.77 7.95 22.88
C GLU A 766 19.70 9.18 22.89
N ASP A 767 19.32 10.21 23.66
CA ASP A 767 20.21 11.33 23.95
C ASP A 767 21.30 10.86 24.92
N ASP A 768 22.57 11.00 24.55
CA ASP A 768 23.70 10.62 25.40
C ASP A 768 24.04 11.79 26.35
N PHE A 769 24.21 12.99 25.79
CA PHE A 769 24.42 14.23 26.55
C PHE A 769 24.05 15.47 25.72
N CYS A 770 24.13 16.65 26.33
CA CYS A 770 23.88 17.93 25.68
C CYS A 770 25.06 18.88 25.96
N LEU A 771 25.35 19.78 25.02
CA LEU A 771 26.37 20.83 25.20
C LEU A 771 25.85 22.18 24.73
N GLU A 772 26.11 23.23 25.50
CA GLU A 772 26.00 24.61 25.03
C GLU A 772 27.18 24.93 24.11
N LEU A 773 26.87 25.29 22.88
CA LEU A 773 27.83 25.63 21.84
C LEU A 773 27.47 26.97 21.20
N SER A 774 28.48 27.73 20.80
CA SER A 774 28.27 28.93 20.02
C SER A 774 27.90 28.56 18.59
N LYS A 775 26.91 29.24 18.00
CA LYS A 775 26.49 29.00 16.61
C LYS A 775 27.62 29.20 15.59
N ILE A 776 28.66 29.94 15.96
CA ILE A 776 29.85 30.20 15.14
C ILE A 776 31.00 29.21 15.39
N HIS A 777 30.86 28.25 16.31
CA HIS A 777 31.87 27.21 16.52
C HIS A 777 32.14 26.45 15.21
N SER A 778 33.43 26.24 14.90
CA SER A 778 33.87 25.44 13.78
C SER A 778 33.70 23.94 14.06
N TYR A 779 33.88 23.09 13.04
CA TYR A 779 33.87 21.63 13.23
C TYR A 779 34.85 21.19 14.32
N ASP A 780 36.06 21.75 14.32
CA ASP A 780 37.12 21.42 15.27
C ASP A 780 36.74 21.84 16.71
N ASP A 781 36.14 23.03 16.89
CA ASP A 781 35.66 23.51 18.20
C ASP A 781 34.58 22.58 18.79
N VAL A 782 33.65 22.11 17.94
CA VAL A 782 32.57 21.21 18.34
C VAL A 782 33.13 19.86 18.78
N VAL A 783 33.98 19.22 17.96
CA VAL A 783 34.54 17.91 18.31
C VAL A 783 35.48 17.97 19.51
N GLU A 784 36.19 19.08 19.73
CA GLU A 784 37.02 19.25 20.94
C GLU A 784 36.17 19.24 22.21
N ARG A 785 35.01 19.89 22.21
CA ARG A 785 34.08 19.85 23.35
C ARG A 785 33.46 18.48 23.55
N VAL A 786 33.07 17.82 22.46
CA VAL A 786 32.53 16.45 22.50
C VAL A 786 33.59 15.48 23.04
N ALA A 787 34.84 15.58 22.60
CA ALA A 787 35.94 14.73 23.05
C ALA A 787 36.20 14.87 24.56
N ARG A 788 36.22 16.11 25.07
CA ARG A 788 36.33 16.37 26.52
C ARG A 788 35.18 15.76 27.30
N GLN A 789 33.95 15.82 26.76
CA GLN A 789 32.76 15.29 27.42
C GLN A 789 32.77 13.75 27.51
N ILE A 790 33.25 13.06 26.47
CA ILE A 790 33.30 11.59 26.42
C ILE A 790 34.63 11.00 26.90
N GLY A 791 35.59 11.83 27.33
CA GLY A 791 36.90 11.39 27.81
C GLY A 791 37.82 10.83 26.72
N LEU A 792 37.74 11.35 25.49
CA LEU A 792 38.58 10.94 24.36
C LEU A 792 39.79 11.87 24.20
N ASP A 793 41.00 11.30 24.18
CA ASP A 793 42.25 12.07 24.10
C ASP A 793 42.47 12.77 22.74
N ASP A 794 41.95 12.19 21.66
CA ASP A 794 42.14 12.68 20.28
C ASP A 794 40.80 13.08 19.65
N PRO A 795 40.45 14.38 19.62
CA PRO A 795 39.20 14.87 19.02
C PRO A 795 39.07 14.57 17.53
N SER A 796 40.18 14.37 16.82
CA SER A 796 40.16 14.12 15.37
C SER A 796 39.54 12.77 14.99
N LYS A 797 39.40 11.86 15.97
CA LYS A 797 38.73 10.57 15.81
C LYS A 797 37.20 10.65 15.89
N ILE A 798 36.63 11.84 16.15
CA ILE A 798 35.19 12.01 16.21
C ILE A 798 34.62 12.37 14.83
N ARG A 799 33.65 11.57 14.38
CA ARG A 799 32.87 11.87 13.18
C ARG A 799 31.45 12.28 13.55
N LEU A 800 31.01 13.43 13.04
CA LEU A 800 29.68 13.98 13.28
C LEU A 800 28.73 13.66 12.12
N THR A 801 27.47 13.40 12.42
CA THR A 801 26.39 13.19 11.45
C THR A 801 25.21 14.09 11.81
N ALA A 802 24.68 14.82 10.83
CA ALA A 802 23.54 15.70 11.03
C ALA A 802 22.22 14.92 11.13
N HIS A 803 21.23 15.49 11.80
CA HIS A 803 19.88 14.93 11.90
C HIS A 803 19.03 15.20 10.64
N ASN A 804 18.16 14.25 10.28
CA ASN A 804 17.16 14.41 9.24
C ASN A 804 15.78 14.68 9.87
N CYS A 805 15.34 15.94 9.79
CA CYS A 805 14.08 16.40 10.39
C CYS A 805 12.82 15.69 9.85
N TYR A 806 12.86 15.11 8.64
CA TYR A 806 11.71 14.42 8.04
C TYR A 806 11.61 12.97 8.49
N SER A 807 12.73 12.25 8.51
CA SER A 807 12.75 10.83 8.86
C SER A 807 13.00 10.58 10.35
N GLN A 808 13.36 11.61 11.11
CA GLN A 808 13.73 11.51 12.53
C GLN A 808 14.89 10.50 12.76
N GLN A 809 15.84 10.47 11.83
CA GLN A 809 17.00 9.55 11.82
C GLN A 809 18.29 10.30 11.45
N PRO A 810 19.48 9.75 11.73
CA PRO A 810 20.74 10.29 11.22
C PRO A 810 20.71 10.40 9.68
N LYS A 811 21.31 11.44 9.12
CA LYS A 811 21.47 11.52 7.66
C LYS A 811 22.32 10.34 7.15
N PRO A 812 22.03 9.80 5.95
CA PRO A 812 22.80 8.68 5.38
C PRO A 812 24.28 9.00 5.15
N GLN A 813 24.63 10.28 5.02
CA GLN A 813 26.00 10.74 4.83
C GLN A 813 26.46 11.56 6.05
N PRO A 814 27.59 11.20 6.68
CA PRO A 814 28.17 11.98 7.76
C PRO A 814 28.67 13.33 7.26
N ILE A 815 28.81 14.29 8.17
CA ILE A 815 29.40 15.60 7.88
C ILE A 815 30.86 15.37 7.50
N LYS A 816 31.28 15.88 6.33
CA LYS A 816 32.69 15.81 5.94
C LYS A 816 33.54 16.65 6.90
N TYR A 817 34.74 16.20 7.22
CA TYR A 817 35.72 16.99 7.96
C TYR A 817 35.89 18.38 7.31
N ARG A 818 35.59 19.43 8.07
CA ARG A 818 35.56 20.83 7.60
C ARG A 818 34.72 21.06 6.32
N GLY A 819 33.71 20.23 6.08
CA GLY A 819 32.80 20.36 4.95
C GLY A 819 31.77 21.48 5.11
N VAL A 820 31.64 22.02 6.31
CA VAL A 820 30.80 23.16 6.68
C VAL A 820 31.57 24.07 7.63
N GLU A 821 31.29 25.38 7.60
CA GLU A 821 32.08 26.39 8.35
C GLU A 821 31.68 26.47 9.81
N HIS A 822 30.38 26.52 10.11
CA HIS A 822 29.87 26.79 11.45
C HIS A 822 28.86 25.75 11.94
N LEU A 823 28.70 25.67 13.26
CA LEU A 823 27.69 24.82 13.91
C LEU A 823 26.28 25.09 13.37
N SER A 824 25.94 26.35 13.07
CA SER A 824 24.65 26.69 12.44
C SER A 824 24.39 25.90 11.16
N ASP A 825 25.43 25.60 10.38
CA ASP A 825 25.32 24.87 9.12
C ASP A 825 25.22 23.36 9.34
N MET A 826 25.86 22.84 10.39
CA MET A 826 25.77 21.43 10.80
C MET A 826 24.35 21.04 11.19
N LEU A 827 23.60 22.00 11.74
CA LEU A 827 22.26 21.84 12.30
C LEU A 827 21.13 22.00 11.25
N VAL A 828 21.43 22.40 10.00
CA VAL A 828 20.41 22.69 8.98
C VAL A 828 20.15 21.50 8.04
N HIS A 829 18.87 21.29 7.71
CA HIS A 829 18.41 20.38 6.68
C HIS A 829 17.18 20.94 5.94
N TYR A 830 17.26 21.15 4.62
CA TYR A 830 16.18 21.70 3.77
C TYR A 830 15.41 22.86 4.42
N ASN A 831 16.15 23.88 4.87
CA ASN A 831 15.62 25.09 5.53
C ASN A 831 14.99 24.89 6.92
N GLN A 832 15.12 23.71 7.53
CA GLN A 832 14.79 23.46 8.93
C GLN A 832 16.07 23.30 9.76
N THR A 833 16.09 23.88 10.96
CA THR A 833 17.16 23.74 11.95
C THR A 833 16.79 22.66 12.97
N SER A 834 17.69 21.73 13.22
CA SER A 834 17.62 20.73 14.29
C SER A 834 18.65 21.07 15.37
N ASP A 835 18.41 20.73 16.62
CA ASP A 835 19.39 20.82 17.72
C ASP A 835 20.12 19.49 17.96
N ILE A 836 19.83 18.43 17.19
CA ILE A 836 20.45 17.10 17.31
C ILE A 836 21.66 16.92 16.38
N LEU A 837 22.77 16.43 16.93
CA LEU A 837 23.91 15.86 16.19
C LEU A 837 24.21 14.43 16.67
N TYR A 838 24.64 13.57 15.75
CA TYR A 838 25.11 12.23 16.06
C TYR A 838 26.63 12.19 16.03
N TYR A 839 27.25 11.41 16.91
CA TYR A 839 28.69 11.20 16.90
C TYR A 839 29.06 9.71 16.89
N GLU A 840 30.23 9.40 16.35
CA GLU A 840 30.89 8.11 16.46
C GLU A 840 32.40 8.29 16.65
N VAL A 841 33.03 7.33 17.31
CA VAL A 841 34.48 7.33 17.56
C VAL A 841 35.15 6.38 16.57
N LEU A 842 36.09 6.90 15.79
CA LEU A 842 36.83 6.19 14.76
C LEU A 842 38.12 5.58 15.32
N ASP A 843 38.62 4.55 14.65
CA ASP A 843 39.89 3.90 14.96
C ASP A 843 41.12 4.71 14.51
N ILE A 844 40.95 5.57 13.50
CA ILE A 844 41.96 6.50 12.99
C ILE A 844 41.38 7.93 12.86
N PRO A 845 42.22 8.97 12.87
CA PRO A 845 41.80 10.35 12.64
C PRO A 845 40.95 10.52 11.36
N LEU A 846 39.84 11.24 11.45
CA LEU A 846 38.94 11.51 10.34
C LEU A 846 39.63 12.17 9.12
N PRO A 847 40.58 13.11 9.28
CA PRO A 847 41.30 13.69 8.14
C PRO A 847 42.08 12.63 7.34
N GLU A 848 42.69 11.66 8.03
CA GLU A 848 43.42 10.56 7.42
C GLU A 848 42.45 9.58 6.75
N LEU A 849 41.36 9.22 7.44
CA LEU A 849 40.32 8.35 6.90
C LEU A 849 39.72 8.89 5.59
N GLN A 850 39.57 10.22 5.46
CA GLN A 850 39.06 10.85 4.24
C GLN A 850 40.04 10.79 3.06
N GLY A 851 41.35 10.66 3.31
CA GLY A 851 42.37 10.43 2.27
C GLY A 851 42.40 8.98 1.76
N LEU A 852 41.78 8.06 2.50
CA LEU A 852 41.75 6.64 2.20
C LEU A 852 40.42 6.23 1.54
N LYS A 853 40.45 5.10 0.86
CA LYS A 853 39.33 4.39 0.27
C LYS A 853 39.25 3.02 0.94
N ASN A 854 38.08 2.72 1.51
CA ASN A 854 37.81 1.42 2.10
C ASN A 854 37.23 0.49 1.02
N LEU A 855 37.84 -0.67 0.86
CA LEU A 855 37.46 -1.72 -0.08
C LEU A 855 37.18 -3.01 0.70
N LYS A 856 36.01 -3.60 0.49
CA LYS A 856 35.68 -4.96 0.94
C LYS A 856 36.01 -5.92 -0.19
N VAL A 857 36.97 -6.82 0.02
CA VAL A 857 37.46 -7.75 -1.01
C VAL A 857 37.19 -9.18 -0.55
N ALA A 858 36.59 -10.00 -1.41
CA ALA A 858 36.37 -11.42 -1.16
C ALA A 858 37.54 -12.24 -1.73
N PHE A 859 38.26 -12.94 -0.87
CA PHE A 859 39.41 -13.77 -1.24
C PHE A 859 39.01 -15.24 -1.31
N HIS A 860 39.36 -15.90 -2.42
CA HIS A 860 39.08 -17.32 -2.66
C HIS A 860 40.40 -18.12 -2.68
N HIS A 861 40.51 -19.13 -1.84
CA HIS A 861 41.68 -19.99 -1.79
C HIS A 861 41.59 -21.11 -2.85
N ALA A 862 42.70 -21.47 -3.50
CA ALA A 862 42.71 -22.48 -4.58
C ALA A 862 42.38 -23.91 -4.14
N THR A 863 42.42 -24.20 -2.83
CA THR A 863 42.28 -25.55 -2.27
C THR A 863 41.25 -25.66 -1.14
N LYS A 864 40.64 -24.55 -0.72
CA LYS A 864 39.64 -24.51 0.35
C LYS A 864 38.40 -23.80 -0.16
N ASP A 865 37.23 -24.38 0.06
CA ASP A 865 35.92 -23.84 -0.35
C ASP A 865 35.45 -22.63 0.50
N GLU A 866 36.29 -22.11 1.40
CA GLU A 866 35.94 -20.99 2.27
C GLU A 866 36.32 -19.63 1.64
N VAL A 867 35.33 -18.74 1.56
CA VAL A 867 35.50 -17.35 1.10
C VAL A 867 35.73 -16.43 2.29
N VAL A 868 36.86 -15.73 2.32
CA VAL A 868 37.19 -14.79 3.40
C VAL A 868 37.06 -13.34 2.92
N ILE A 869 36.35 -12.50 3.69
CA ILE A 869 36.19 -11.08 3.37
C ILE A 869 37.27 -10.27 4.10
N HIS A 870 38.08 -9.55 3.34
CA HIS A 870 39.11 -8.64 3.86
C HIS A 870 38.72 -7.18 3.64
N ASN A 871 38.86 -6.37 4.70
CA ASN A 871 38.73 -4.92 4.63
C ASN A 871 40.10 -4.30 4.34
N ILE A 872 40.24 -3.68 3.17
CA ILE A 872 41.46 -3.01 2.72
C ILE A 872 41.24 -1.50 2.75
N ARG A 873 42.14 -0.76 3.40
CA ARG A 873 42.15 0.71 3.39
C ARG A 873 43.38 1.18 2.64
N LEU A 874 43.19 1.86 1.51
CA LEU A 874 44.29 2.35 0.67
C LEU A 874 44.05 3.79 0.25
N PRO A 875 45.09 4.59 -0.01
CA PRO A 875 44.94 5.93 -0.57
C PRO A 875 44.03 5.95 -1.81
N LYS A 876 43.24 7.02 -1.99
CA LYS A 876 42.28 7.11 -3.12
C LYS A 876 42.93 7.02 -4.50
N GLN A 877 44.22 7.34 -4.60
CA GLN A 877 45.05 7.25 -5.81
C GLN A 877 45.69 5.87 -6.03
N SER A 878 45.47 4.91 -5.13
CA SER A 878 46.06 3.57 -5.23
C SER A 878 45.54 2.80 -6.45
N THR A 879 46.43 2.03 -7.04
CA THR A 879 46.20 1.16 -8.19
C THR A 879 45.66 -0.21 -7.76
N VAL A 880 45.16 -0.98 -8.72
CA VAL A 880 44.80 -2.40 -8.50
C VAL A 880 45.99 -3.22 -7.99
N GLY A 881 47.21 -2.90 -8.45
CA GLY A 881 48.44 -3.55 -7.96
C GLY A 881 48.67 -3.32 -6.47
N ASP A 882 48.36 -2.13 -5.97
CA ASP A 882 48.48 -1.81 -4.54
C ASP A 882 47.47 -2.58 -3.70
N VAL A 883 46.25 -2.78 -4.21
CA VAL A 883 45.22 -3.64 -3.58
C VAL A 883 45.70 -5.08 -3.49
N ILE A 884 46.32 -5.60 -4.56
CA ILE A 884 46.85 -6.96 -4.59
C ILE A 884 48.02 -7.12 -3.60
N ASN A 885 48.94 -6.17 -3.57
CA ASN A 885 50.09 -6.21 -2.65
C ASN A 885 49.65 -6.15 -1.17
N GLU A 886 48.70 -5.28 -0.85
CA GLU A 886 48.13 -5.17 0.49
C GLU A 886 47.28 -6.40 0.87
N LEU A 887 46.70 -7.10 -0.11
CA LEU A 887 46.04 -8.37 0.16
C LEU A 887 47.08 -9.48 0.42
N LYS A 888 48.19 -9.54 -0.34
CA LYS A 888 49.27 -10.54 -0.16
C LYS A 888 49.86 -10.53 1.26
N THR A 889 49.82 -9.40 1.97
CA THR A 889 50.27 -9.32 3.37
C THR A 889 49.24 -9.87 4.37
N LYS A 890 47.97 -10.01 3.96
CA LYS A 890 46.83 -10.43 4.80
C LYS A 890 46.32 -11.85 4.52
N VAL A 891 46.85 -12.52 3.49
CA VAL A 891 46.42 -13.86 3.08
C VAL A 891 47.61 -14.80 2.96
N GLU A 892 47.42 -16.07 3.33
CA GLU A 892 48.41 -17.11 3.09
C GLU A 892 48.30 -17.60 1.64
N LEU A 893 49.41 -17.52 0.89
CA LEU A 893 49.50 -18.01 -0.49
C LEU A 893 49.89 -19.49 -0.52
N SER A 894 49.35 -20.23 -1.48
CA SER A 894 49.69 -21.66 -1.69
C SER A 894 51.14 -21.87 -2.12
N ARG A 895 51.75 -20.89 -2.79
CA ARG A 895 53.18 -20.84 -3.14
C ARG A 895 53.71 -19.40 -3.03
N PRO A 896 55.00 -19.18 -2.72
CA PRO A 896 55.58 -17.83 -2.57
C PRO A 896 55.56 -17.00 -3.86
N ASP A 897 55.55 -17.66 -5.01
CA ASP A 897 55.51 -17.09 -6.37
C ASP A 897 54.09 -17.00 -6.95
N ALA A 898 53.06 -17.28 -6.14
CA ALA A 898 51.68 -17.28 -6.63
C ALA A 898 51.21 -15.86 -7.03
N GLU A 899 50.68 -15.74 -8.24
CA GLU A 899 50.08 -14.51 -8.74
C GLU A 899 48.62 -14.43 -8.31
N LEU A 900 48.22 -13.27 -7.81
CA LEU A 900 46.84 -12.99 -7.43
C LEU A 900 46.16 -12.20 -8.53
N ARG A 901 44.93 -12.59 -8.88
CA ARG A 901 44.15 -12.01 -9.97
C ARG A 901 42.85 -11.40 -9.47
N LEU A 902 42.57 -10.14 -9.84
CA LEU A 902 41.41 -9.37 -9.39
C LEU A 902 40.28 -9.40 -10.43
N LEU A 903 39.09 -9.91 -10.06
CA LEU A 903 37.90 -10.02 -10.90
C LEU A 903 36.75 -9.17 -10.35
N GLU A 904 36.11 -8.37 -11.21
CA GLU A 904 34.86 -7.67 -10.90
C GLU A 904 33.67 -8.60 -11.21
N VAL A 905 32.88 -8.93 -10.18
CA VAL A 905 31.75 -9.87 -10.30
C VAL A 905 30.43 -9.17 -9.96
N PHE A 906 29.44 -9.31 -10.84
CA PHE A 906 28.12 -8.71 -10.69
C PHE A 906 27.03 -9.75 -11.03
N TYR A 907 26.04 -9.96 -10.14
CA TYR A 907 25.01 -10.99 -10.28
C TYR A 907 25.55 -12.38 -10.71
N HIS A 908 26.59 -12.87 -10.03
CA HIS A 908 27.25 -14.15 -10.36
C HIS A 908 27.86 -14.22 -11.78
N LYS A 909 28.18 -13.08 -12.40
CA LYS A 909 28.86 -12.97 -13.70
C LYS A 909 30.15 -12.16 -13.60
N ILE A 910 31.17 -12.56 -14.35
CA ILE A 910 32.47 -11.87 -14.42
C ILE A 910 32.39 -10.79 -15.50
N TYR A 911 32.67 -9.53 -15.13
CA TYR A 911 32.46 -8.36 -16.00
C TYR A 911 33.68 -7.94 -16.83
N LYS A 912 34.90 -8.31 -16.40
CA LYS A 912 36.14 -7.88 -17.06
C LYS A 912 37.17 -9.01 -17.09
N ILE A 913 37.81 -9.19 -18.25
CA ILE A 913 38.87 -10.18 -18.49
C ILE A 913 40.23 -9.50 -18.25
N PRO A 914 41.14 -10.08 -17.44
CA PRO A 914 42.51 -9.59 -17.29
C PRO A 914 43.27 -9.54 -18.64
N GLU A 915 44.17 -8.58 -18.81
CA GLU A 915 44.92 -8.42 -20.08
C GLU A 915 45.84 -9.61 -20.40
N GLU A 916 46.27 -10.38 -19.39
CA GLU A 916 47.14 -11.54 -19.57
C GLU A 916 46.45 -12.70 -20.34
N GLU A 917 45.12 -12.81 -20.27
CA GLU A 917 44.35 -13.88 -20.94
C GLU A 917 43.92 -13.52 -22.37
N LYS A 918 44.25 -12.31 -22.87
CA LYS A 918 44.02 -11.92 -24.27
C LYS A 918 45.00 -12.57 -25.26
N ASN A 919 46.15 -13.07 -24.79
CA ASN A 919 47.19 -13.67 -25.63
C ASN A 919 46.99 -15.18 -25.77
N LEU A 920 45.88 -15.58 -26.38
CA LEU A 920 45.63 -16.98 -26.76
C LEU A 920 46.17 -17.25 -28.17
N GLY A 921 46.62 -18.49 -28.41
CA GLY A 921 47.09 -18.91 -29.74
C GLY A 921 46.00 -18.72 -30.81
N ALA A 922 46.39 -18.65 -32.09
CA ALA A 922 45.48 -18.31 -33.20
C ALA A 922 44.24 -19.23 -33.35
N HIS A 923 44.18 -20.35 -32.62
CA HIS A 923 43.14 -21.38 -32.69
C HIS A 923 42.39 -21.62 -31.36
N ASP A 924 42.79 -20.98 -30.26
CA ASP A 924 42.19 -21.17 -28.94
C ASP A 924 41.18 -20.06 -28.61
N ARG A 925 40.10 -20.39 -27.89
CA ARG A 925 39.06 -19.42 -27.48
C ARG A 925 38.81 -19.49 -25.98
N LEU A 926 38.76 -18.33 -25.32
CA LEU A 926 38.33 -18.23 -23.92
C LEU A 926 36.81 -18.08 -23.88
N ILE A 927 36.12 -18.95 -23.14
CA ILE A 927 34.67 -18.86 -22.94
C ILE A 927 34.32 -18.70 -21.46
N HIS A 928 33.21 -18.03 -21.20
CA HIS A 928 32.59 -17.96 -19.89
C HIS A 928 31.80 -19.24 -19.62
N VAL A 929 31.94 -19.79 -18.41
CA VAL A 929 31.17 -20.93 -17.92
C VAL A 929 30.39 -20.52 -16.68
N TYR A 930 29.06 -20.64 -16.72
CA TYR A 930 28.15 -20.24 -15.63
C TYR A 930 27.25 -21.40 -15.21
N HIS A 931 26.95 -21.51 -13.92
CA HIS A 931 25.94 -22.44 -13.41
C HIS A 931 24.56 -21.78 -13.48
N PHE A 932 23.54 -22.51 -13.91
CA PHE A 932 22.19 -21.95 -13.99
C PHE A 932 21.11 -22.98 -13.70
N THR A 933 20.00 -22.51 -13.13
CA THR A 933 18.74 -23.27 -13.06
C THR A 933 17.77 -22.69 -14.06
N LYS A 934 16.88 -23.53 -14.56
CA LYS A 934 15.72 -23.11 -15.33
C LYS A 934 14.56 -22.89 -14.37
N ASP A 935 14.07 -21.66 -14.27
CA ASP A 935 12.77 -21.39 -13.66
C ASP A 935 11.71 -21.37 -14.77
N THR A 936 10.62 -22.10 -14.54
CA THR A 936 9.49 -22.20 -15.48
C THR A 936 8.24 -21.49 -14.95
N ALA A 937 8.40 -20.61 -13.96
CA ALA A 937 7.33 -19.72 -13.55
C ALA A 937 6.92 -18.75 -14.68
N GLN A 938 5.62 -18.67 -14.97
CA GLN A 938 4.97 -17.67 -15.83
C GLN A 938 5.17 -17.77 -17.36
N ASN A 939 5.26 -18.98 -17.93
CA ASN A 939 5.29 -19.20 -19.40
C ASN A 939 6.36 -18.41 -20.19
N GLN A 940 7.34 -17.79 -19.52
CA GLN A 940 8.59 -17.30 -20.09
C GLN A 940 9.74 -18.07 -19.48
N MET A 941 10.65 -18.55 -20.32
CA MET A 941 11.81 -19.31 -19.86
C MET A 941 12.83 -18.35 -19.24
N GLN A 942 12.95 -18.32 -17.91
CA GLN A 942 13.90 -17.45 -17.23
C GLN A 942 15.10 -18.27 -16.73
N VAL A 943 16.29 -17.91 -17.21
CA VAL A 943 17.56 -18.49 -16.77
C VAL A 943 18.05 -17.75 -15.54
N GLN A 944 18.13 -18.45 -14.40
CA GLN A 944 18.71 -17.91 -13.18
C GLN A 944 20.12 -18.46 -12.99
N ASN A 945 21.13 -17.59 -13.08
CA ASN A 945 22.51 -17.99 -12.82
C ASN A 945 22.78 -18.01 -11.32
N PHE A 946 23.50 -19.03 -10.86
CA PHE A 946 23.91 -19.20 -9.46
C PHE A 946 25.34 -19.75 -9.41
N GLY A 947 25.84 -20.08 -8.22
CA GLY A 947 27.17 -20.69 -8.07
C GLY A 947 28.32 -19.78 -8.47
N GLU A 948 29.45 -20.40 -8.83
CA GLU A 948 30.70 -19.70 -9.13
C GLU A 948 31.03 -19.68 -10.63
N PRO A 949 31.03 -18.51 -11.28
CA PRO A 949 31.44 -18.40 -12.68
C PRO A 949 32.95 -18.60 -12.85
N PHE A 950 33.39 -19.22 -13.94
CA PHE A 950 34.81 -19.36 -14.27
C PHE A 950 35.08 -19.30 -15.77
N PHE A 951 36.34 -19.12 -16.15
CA PHE A 951 36.80 -19.18 -17.54
C PHE A 951 37.30 -20.57 -17.91
N LEU A 952 37.04 -20.96 -19.16
CA LEU A 952 37.56 -22.18 -19.77
C LEU A 952 38.10 -21.87 -21.16
N VAL A 953 39.32 -22.33 -21.45
CA VAL A 953 39.89 -22.29 -22.79
C VAL A 953 39.43 -23.52 -23.57
N ILE A 954 38.77 -23.32 -24.71
CA ILE A 954 38.36 -24.37 -25.65
C ILE A 954 39.24 -24.33 -26.89
N ARG A 955 39.60 -25.51 -27.41
CA ARG A 955 40.45 -25.66 -28.61
C ARG A 955 39.62 -25.89 -29.86
N GLU A 956 40.19 -25.59 -31.03
CA GLU A 956 39.57 -25.87 -32.32
C GLU A 956 39.38 -27.39 -32.53
N GLY A 957 38.15 -27.84 -32.80
CA GLY A 957 37.81 -29.26 -32.94
C GLY A 957 37.51 -30.01 -31.64
N GLU A 958 37.66 -29.40 -30.47
CA GLU A 958 37.38 -30.04 -29.17
C GLU A 958 35.88 -30.32 -28.99
N THR A 959 35.55 -31.57 -28.69
CA THR A 959 34.17 -32.04 -28.50
C THR A 959 33.67 -31.76 -27.09
N LEU A 960 32.36 -31.67 -26.91
CA LEU A 960 31.76 -31.46 -25.58
C LEU A 960 32.15 -32.57 -24.60
N ALA A 961 32.30 -33.82 -25.03
CA ALA A 961 32.76 -34.92 -24.19
C ALA A 961 34.13 -34.63 -23.54
N GLU A 962 35.07 -34.07 -24.31
CA GLU A 962 36.41 -33.70 -23.83
C GLU A 962 36.36 -32.50 -22.88
N VAL A 963 35.51 -31.50 -23.19
CA VAL A 963 35.27 -30.33 -22.34
C VAL A 963 34.62 -30.73 -21.01
N LYS A 964 33.66 -31.66 -21.01
CA LYS A 964 32.99 -32.20 -19.81
C LYS A 964 34.00 -32.79 -18.82
N VAL A 965 34.93 -33.64 -19.29
CA VAL A 965 35.98 -34.23 -18.44
C VAL A 965 36.86 -33.16 -17.80
N ARG A 966 37.18 -32.08 -18.53
CA ARG A 966 37.97 -30.96 -18.01
C ARG A 966 37.22 -30.15 -16.97
N ILE A 967 35.93 -29.88 -17.21
CA ILE A 967 35.06 -29.17 -16.26
C ILE A 967 34.88 -30.00 -14.98
N GLN A 968 34.61 -31.30 -15.12
CA GLN A 968 34.45 -32.20 -13.99
C GLN A 968 35.71 -32.24 -13.11
N LYS A 969 36.88 -32.41 -13.73
CA LYS A 969 38.16 -32.40 -13.02
C LYS A 969 38.43 -31.05 -12.33
N LYS A 970 38.00 -29.94 -12.92
CA LYS A 970 38.17 -28.59 -12.37
C LYS A 970 37.25 -28.34 -11.17
N LEU A 971 36.00 -28.78 -11.25
CA LEU A 971 35.00 -28.61 -10.19
C LEU A 971 35.05 -29.71 -9.12
N GLN A 972 35.82 -30.78 -9.35
CA GLN A 972 35.95 -31.94 -8.45
C GLN A 972 34.60 -32.58 -8.07
N VAL A 973 33.66 -32.61 -9.02
CA VAL A 973 32.30 -33.14 -8.81
C VAL A 973 32.29 -34.67 -9.02
N PRO A 974 31.68 -35.46 -8.11
CA PRO A 974 31.52 -36.91 -8.26
C PRO A 974 30.83 -37.32 -9.57
N ASP A 975 31.20 -38.46 -10.14
CA ASP A 975 30.68 -38.97 -11.43
C ASP A 975 29.14 -39.11 -11.44
N ASP A 976 28.56 -39.55 -10.33
CA ASP A 976 27.13 -39.76 -10.15
C ASP A 976 26.33 -38.45 -10.09
N GLU A 977 26.92 -37.37 -9.60
CA GLU A 977 26.32 -36.04 -9.60
C GLU A 977 26.52 -35.34 -10.95
N PHE A 978 27.72 -35.39 -11.50
CA PHE A 978 28.07 -34.73 -12.76
C PHE A 978 27.33 -35.32 -13.97
N SER A 979 27.02 -36.63 -13.95
CA SER A 979 26.22 -37.29 -14.99
C SER A 979 24.80 -36.73 -15.14
N LYS A 980 24.28 -36.04 -14.12
CA LYS A 980 22.94 -35.42 -14.13
C LYS A 980 22.94 -34.02 -14.72
N TRP A 981 24.11 -33.40 -14.92
CA TRP A 981 24.24 -32.02 -15.38
C TRP A 981 24.01 -31.93 -16.89
N LYS A 982 23.29 -30.88 -17.31
CA LYS A 982 23.08 -30.60 -18.74
C LYS A 982 23.90 -29.40 -19.17
N PHE A 983 24.45 -29.46 -20.37
CA PHE A 983 25.34 -28.43 -20.91
C PHE A 983 24.63 -27.72 -22.05
N ALA A 984 24.55 -26.40 -21.96
CA ALA A 984 23.89 -25.59 -22.96
C ALA A 984 24.77 -24.43 -23.42
N PHE A 985 24.71 -24.10 -24.69
CA PHE A 985 25.15 -22.82 -25.21
C PHE A 985 24.04 -21.79 -24.96
N LEU A 986 24.31 -20.73 -24.20
CA LEU A 986 23.33 -19.68 -23.93
C LEU A 986 23.64 -18.45 -24.75
N SER A 987 22.66 -17.99 -25.53
CA SER A 987 22.69 -16.69 -26.21
C SER A 987 21.44 -15.88 -25.94
N LEU A 988 21.59 -14.62 -25.52
CA LEU A 988 20.48 -13.71 -25.19
C LEU A 988 19.43 -14.33 -24.23
N GLY A 989 19.89 -15.13 -23.27
CA GLY A 989 19.02 -15.80 -22.28
C GLY A 989 18.31 -17.07 -22.77
N ARG A 990 18.59 -17.55 -23.99
CA ARG A 990 18.05 -18.80 -24.53
C ARG A 990 19.10 -19.92 -24.52
N PRO A 991 18.91 -21.00 -23.74
CA PRO A 991 19.75 -22.19 -23.76
C PRO A 991 19.48 -23.10 -24.96
N GLU A 992 20.53 -23.42 -25.70
CA GLU A 992 20.60 -24.48 -26.70
C GLU A 992 21.45 -25.63 -26.16
N TYR A 993 20.85 -26.78 -25.89
CA TYR A 993 21.57 -27.93 -25.32
C TYR A 993 22.52 -28.58 -26.32
N LEU A 994 23.74 -28.86 -25.87
CA LEU A 994 24.80 -29.44 -26.66
C LEU A 994 24.85 -30.97 -26.46
N GLN A 995 25.15 -31.69 -27.54
CA GLN A 995 25.40 -33.13 -27.54
C GLN A 995 26.90 -33.42 -27.39
N ASP A 996 27.25 -34.62 -26.92
CA ASP A 996 28.65 -34.98 -26.63
C ASP A 996 29.58 -34.92 -27.85
N SER A 997 29.04 -35.15 -29.06
CA SER A 997 29.77 -35.05 -30.32
C SER A 997 29.90 -33.62 -30.87
N ASP A 998 29.26 -32.63 -30.24
CA ASP A 998 29.30 -31.25 -30.73
C ASP A 998 30.67 -30.62 -30.48
N VAL A 999 31.23 -29.99 -31.51
CA VAL A 999 32.46 -29.21 -31.40
C VAL A 999 32.15 -27.87 -30.76
N VAL A 1000 32.57 -27.68 -29.51
CA VAL A 1000 32.17 -26.52 -28.68
C VAL A 1000 32.66 -25.21 -29.29
N SER A 1001 33.87 -25.20 -29.86
CA SER A 1001 34.46 -24.00 -30.48
C SER A 1001 33.69 -23.50 -31.71
N SER A 1002 32.91 -24.34 -32.39
CA SER A 1002 32.11 -23.93 -33.56
C SER A 1002 30.91 -23.03 -33.19
N ARG A 1003 30.45 -23.06 -31.94
CA ARG A 1003 29.24 -22.35 -31.48
C ARG A 1003 29.50 -20.90 -31.04
N PHE A 1004 30.73 -20.57 -30.67
CA PHE A 1004 31.09 -19.23 -30.18
C PHE A 1004 31.70 -18.39 -31.30
N GLN A 1005 31.20 -17.16 -31.57
CA GLN A 1005 31.80 -16.31 -32.61
C GLN A 1005 33.14 -15.69 -32.15
N ARG A 1006 34.09 -15.51 -33.07
CA ARG A 1006 35.35 -14.80 -32.82
C ARG A 1006 35.08 -13.30 -32.96
N ARG A 1007 34.80 -12.60 -31.86
CA ARG A 1007 34.62 -11.13 -31.85
C ARG A 1007 35.66 -10.51 -30.92
N ASP A 1008 36.31 -9.44 -31.38
CA ASP A 1008 37.30 -8.66 -30.62
C ASP A 1008 36.66 -7.68 -29.61
N VAL A 1009 35.34 -7.71 -29.46
CA VAL A 1009 34.58 -6.83 -28.55
C VAL A 1009 33.88 -7.69 -27.50
N TYR A 1010 34.48 -7.79 -26.32
CA TYR A 1010 33.90 -8.47 -25.16
C TYR A 1010 32.76 -7.64 -24.55
N GLY A 1011 31.56 -7.72 -25.15
CA GLY A 1011 30.30 -7.30 -24.55
C GLY A 1011 29.66 -8.47 -23.81
N ALA A 1012 29.62 -8.42 -22.47
CA ALA A 1012 29.36 -9.55 -21.55
C ALA A 1012 27.93 -10.16 -21.52
N TRP A 1013 27.17 -10.13 -22.63
CA TRP A 1013 25.75 -10.53 -22.59
C TRP A 1013 25.31 -11.48 -23.69
N GLU A 1014 26.13 -11.73 -24.71
CA GLU A 1014 25.62 -12.39 -25.92
C GLU A 1014 25.81 -13.92 -25.91
N GLN A 1015 26.87 -14.50 -25.35
CA GLN A 1015 27.18 -15.95 -25.48
C GLN A 1015 27.99 -16.53 -24.29
N TYR A 1016 27.55 -17.63 -23.66
CA TYR A 1016 28.32 -18.39 -22.65
C TYR A 1016 27.95 -19.88 -22.62
N LEU A 1017 28.80 -20.72 -21.98
CA LEU A 1017 28.49 -22.13 -21.72
C LEU A 1017 27.81 -22.26 -20.35
N GLY A 1018 26.56 -22.71 -20.33
CA GLY A 1018 25.78 -22.94 -19.12
C GLY A 1018 25.84 -24.39 -18.64
N LEU A 1019 25.98 -24.54 -17.32
CA LEU A 1019 25.89 -25.80 -16.59
C LEU A 1019 24.56 -25.83 -15.85
N GLU A 1020 23.60 -26.61 -16.35
CA GLU A 1020 22.28 -26.75 -15.72
C GLU A 1020 22.30 -27.83 -14.64
N HIS A 1021 22.08 -27.42 -13.39
CA HIS A 1021 21.89 -28.31 -12.24
C HIS A 1021 21.18 -27.58 -11.09
N SER A 1022 20.79 -28.29 -10.03
CA SER A 1022 20.18 -27.70 -8.84
C SER A 1022 21.20 -26.97 -7.96
N ASP A 1023 20.80 -25.87 -7.33
CA ASP A 1023 21.62 -25.14 -6.36
C ASP A 1023 21.54 -25.81 -4.98
N ASN A 1024 22.61 -26.50 -4.58
CA ASN A 1024 22.70 -27.20 -3.29
C ASN A 1024 23.27 -26.31 -2.16
N ALA A 1025 23.49 -25.00 -2.40
CA ALA A 1025 24.03 -24.10 -1.38
C ALA A 1025 22.97 -23.77 -0.29
N PRO A 1026 23.33 -23.74 1.01
CA PRO A 1026 22.40 -23.40 2.07
C PRO A 1026 21.91 -21.95 1.93
N LYS A 1027 20.61 -21.78 1.66
CA LYS A 1027 19.97 -20.45 1.57
C LYS A 1027 20.06 -19.73 2.93
N ARG A 1028 20.90 -18.69 3.04
CA ARG A 1028 20.89 -17.79 4.20
C ARG A 1028 19.53 -17.07 4.27
N ALA A 1029 18.91 -17.10 5.44
CA ALA A 1029 17.70 -16.33 5.73
C ALA A 1029 17.93 -14.84 5.42
N TYR A 1030 16.99 -14.22 4.72
CA TYR A 1030 16.95 -12.78 4.48
C TYR A 1030 16.76 -12.06 5.82
N ALA A 1031 17.86 -11.67 6.47
CA ALA A 1031 17.83 -10.66 7.52
C ALA A 1031 17.68 -9.28 6.87
N VAL A 1032 16.65 -8.54 7.29
CA VAL A 1032 16.36 -7.16 6.90
C VAL A 1032 17.57 -6.29 7.26
N ASN A 1033 18.41 -5.98 6.26
CA ASN A 1033 19.44 -4.95 6.36
C ASN A 1033 19.28 -4.01 5.15
N GLN A 1034 18.39 -3.03 5.29
CA GLN A 1034 18.30 -1.85 4.42
C GLN A 1034 19.44 -0.88 4.75
N ASN A 1035 20.69 -1.27 4.46
CA ASN A 1035 21.83 -0.37 4.40
C ASN A 1035 22.83 -0.89 3.36
N ARG A 1036 22.44 -0.81 2.08
CA ARG A 1036 23.41 -0.93 0.98
C ARG A 1036 24.03 0.44 0.75
N HIS A 1037 25.26 0.63 1.22
CA HIS A 1037 26.09 1.76 0.82
C HIS A 1037 26.27 1.75 -0.70
N ALA A 1038 25.97 2.86 -1.37
CA ALA A 1038 26.06 3.03 -2.83
C ALA A 1038 27.50 2.99 -3.40
N TYR A 1039 28.48 2.49 -2.66
CA TYR A 1039 29.89 2.39 -3.08
C TYR A 1039 30.53 1.01 -2.82
N GLU A 1040 29.76 -0.03 -2.48
CA GLU A 1040 30.32 -1.38 -2.28
C GLU A 1040 30.26 -2.20 -3.58
N LYS A 1041 31.40 -2.27 -4.28
CA LYS A 1041 31.61 -3.17 -5.42
C LYS A 1041 32.27 -4.46 -4.90
N PRO A 1042 31.65 -5.66 -5.03
CA PRO A 1042 32.31 -6.90 -4.67
C PRO A 1042 33.38 -7.21 -5.71
N VAL A 1043 34.63 -7.28 -5.27
CA VAL A 1043 35.76 -7.67 -6.11
C VAL A 1043 36.32 -8.98 -5.56
N LYS A 1044 36.47 -9.97 -6.43
CA LYS A 1044 36.91 -11.32 -6.10
C LYS A 1044 38.35 -11.53 -6.54
N ILE A 1045 39.17 -12.18 -5.71
CA ILE A 1045 40.54 -12.52 -6.09
C ILE A 1045 40.72 -14.04 -6.03
N TYR A 1046 41.17 -14.63 -7.15
CA TYR A 1046 41.51 -16.05 -7.24
C TYR A 1046 43.02 -16.24 -7.10
N ASN A 1047 43.41 -17.31 -6.42
CA ASN A 1047 44.76 -17.88 -6.46
C ASN A 1047 44.93 -18.81 -7.68
#